data_AF-A0A0A0DTL6-F1
#
_entry.id   AF-A0A0A0DTL6-F1
#
_cell.length_a   1.000
_cell.length_b   1.000
_cell.length_c   1.000
_cell.angle_alpha   90.00
_cell.angle_beta   90.00
_cell.angle_gamma   90.00
#
_symmetry.space_group_name_H-M   'P 1'
#
loop_
_entity.id
_entity.type
_entity.pdbx_description
1 polymer ?
#
loop_
_entity_poly.entity_id
_entity_poly.type
_entity_poly.pdbx_seq_one_letter_code
_entity_poly.pdbx_strand_id
1 'polypeptide(L)'
;MIALCAAGYASATLAQVALPSRTIDANTLPNVGNTYGDITSSVSTTASGVAKLTINQTSARGVVEVGSSSANGQFQTSSLSVGSNAWVDVVAPNASSLTVLRSLGQDPSYIYGRITANDRLFVINSNGIYVGATGSVSASSLVMSALDLRSDYVENNYAKLFADTHVVFSAGASGYGYGSYGSPVVEIEKGATLTATDGGGVMLIGDRGVRNAGGISVGSGGDITLVAGATVEADIGDSGYIKLASVADASVPDQFQDATGRSVVNAVSGTIDAPNGTVTLQTKGNGQGGNVFGDPTGLSTLVTDFPVAGVMNAGTIRANGSNGGQGTVTLKAEGDRAGAFNSGTIDVSAKDARSTAGSIVMSAANVIVGPNISTNLNPDEPLPATQLLAEGPSGGGTITLNNVGATESQSPNQIQVRRGATLSADATDDGKGGTIKLSTLDGFTVDEINSNLHRGELRVYGTLQARGGLNGGDGGAVETSGTYVSVRDADLGGANILVGARAAGAVGGIWSVYSPSLTIGRGNGSAASETYIADTDINAVLNSGGSVGISTSYPPELSSQTQARKTVVSDTLTVRSGARIVQSEGLGGNRLYLQSGSDLVVQGGATVTSTAGKLDVSLVADAYGVGKGSVILDGASRAADTRQGLEVAPEGGIAIQTNGGNLNLMGAVSPATAGTTLVNDNPGVSINGTVISTIGTDSTGKTVRGDVLVKGSGGVAGDSVSADTTVASQIGVAIGGGTTIDAGNVTILGNSTSVAGVSLANTTISTDKGIIDIRGVSEGGRTVPFREQPIGVDIGAGVTLNAGQGSVRILGRGVRDAGAAVTGVDAYGVRANDLLITTSEANPGQQITIVGQSGGSAGAGIQVDSGQPGIQVYGLGPGGIDPITSSADIVIGASADASATRALNLGTPTFNTIGRLNFRPAGVSADGKLTEATATAIRVGTGAGSIPTNFIVNPAWFNASVNPGVSAGAITVIGSNAHAGQISVEDGALNGAGKVTLQNQNEPSSASASGSAAGNKTAAAVAPAPGGIDLGAQTGANPALNLTLATAGDITQSGPINVAALQVIGAPGSNVQLNNPGNQIGSAIYNNGVLAPQINAQSLPQSTTSATAMGYSVNTGDTATNAFVPLAINYTFNRNEQPYIPPDQRPKLPFESVDALNELRTDVYLHGQFSRPQLCTPANTLAAVTTGSGEAEPLSLEWTKVRRGAQLSNCSGVQADGNCAAF
;
A
#
# COMPACT_ATOMS: atom_id res chain seq x y z
N MET A 1 -56.33 -10.11 6.61
CA MET A 1 -56.28 -9.17 7.75
C MET A 1 -55.54 -7.86 7.46
N ILE A 2 -54.92 -7.68 6.28
CA ILE A 2 -54.04 -6.51 5.99
C ILE A 2 -54.81 -5.18 5.74
N ALA A 3 -56.14 -5.20 5.63
CA ALA A 3 -56.95 -4.04 5.26
C ALA A 3 -57.49 -3.17 6.42
N LEU A 4 -57.24 -3.52 7.70
CA LEU A 4 -57.86 -2.82 8.84
C LEU A 4 -56.94 -1.90 9.67
N CYS A 5 -55.63 -1.88 9.42
CA CYS A 5 -54.70 -0.97 10.12
C CYS A 5 -54.41 0.35 9.38
N ALA A 6 -54.92 0.53 8.16
CA ALA A 6 -54.62 1.69 7.30
C ALA A 6 -55.43 2.97 7.62
N ALA A 7 -56.24 2.98 8.69
CA ALA A 7 -57.16 4.08 9.02
C ALA A 7 -56.78 4.89 10.28
N GLY A 8 -55.61 4.66 10.87
CA GLY A 8 -55.20 5.26 12.15
C GLY A 8 -54.35 6.54 12.06
N TYR A 9 -53.64 6.77 10.95
CA TYR A 9 -52.61 7.83 10.84
C TYR A 9 -52.99 8.91 9.82
N ALA A 10 -54.18 9.49 9.98
CA ALA A 10 -54.49 10.77 9.35
C ALA A 10 -53.86 11.91 10.18
N SER A 11 -53.31 12.91 9.50
CA SER A 11 -52.59 14.03 10.10
C SER A 11 -53.43 14.78 11.14
N ALA A 12 -53.17 14.54 12.43
CA ALA A 12 -53.75 15.32 13.50
C ALA A 12 -53.09 16.71 13.53
N THR A 13 -53.74 17.69 12.88
CA THR A 13 -53.45 19.10 13.13
C THR A 13 -53.58 19.37 14.63
N LEU A 14 -52.50 19.85 15.26
CA LEU A 14 -52.43 20.17 16.68
C LEU A 14 -53.39 21.30 17.07
N ALA A 15 -54.65 20.95 17.26
CA ALA A 15 -55.65 21.81 17.89
C ALA A 15 -55.37 21.86 19.40
N GLN A 16 -54.58 22.86 19.82
CA GLN A 16 -54.49 23.40 21.17
C GLN A 16 -54.77 22.40 22.32
N VAL A 17 -53.91 21.39 22.47
CA VAL A 17 -53.61 20.93 23.83
C VAL A 17 -52.84 22.07 24.48
N ALA A 18 -53.46 22.74 25.45
CA ALA A 18 -52.80 23.80 26.19
C ALA A 18 -51.60 23.18 26.93
N LEU A 19 -50.39 23.46 26.44
CA LEU A 19 -49.16 23.20 27.20
C LEU A 19 -49.32 23.83 28.59
N PRO A 20 -48.90 23.17 29.68
CA PRO A 20 -48.85 23.82 30.98
C PRO A 20 -48.06 25.12 30.82
N SER A 21 -48.60 26.21 31.35
CA SER A 21 -48.07 27.54 31.09
C SER A 21 -46.61 27.63 31.50
N ARG A 22 -45.70 27.87 30.54
CA ARG A 22 -44.26 28.16 30.73
C ARG A 22 -44.01 29.49 31.48
N THR A 23 -44.90 29.90 32.37
CA THR A 23 -44.89 31.18 33.09
C THR A 23 -44.83 30.91 34.58
N ILE A 24 -43.64 31.12 35.16
CA ILE A 24 -43.42 31.24 36.61
C ILE A 24 -43.35 32.73 36.99
N ASP A 25 -43.51 33.05 38.27
CA ASP A 25 -43.33 34.44 38.74
C ASP A 25 -41.88 34.88 38.52
N ALA A 26 -41.68 36.15 38.17
CA ALA A 26 -40.34 36.68 37.88
C ALA A 26 -39.40 36.56 39.09
N ASN A 27 -39.92 36.51 40.32
CA ASN A 27 -39.16 36.38 41.56
C ASN A 27 -39.24 34.97 42.18
N THR A 28 -39.78 33.96 41.48
CA THR A 28 -39.81 32.57 41.97
C THR A 28 -38.41 32.10 42.34
N LEU A 29 -38.25 31.60 43.57
CA LEU A 29 -37.05 30.92 44.04
C LEU A 29 -37.40 29.48 44.41
N PRO A 30 -36.43 28.54 44.33
CA PRO A 30 -36.65 27.16 44.78
C PRO A 30 -36.98 27.07 46.27
N ASN A 31 -37.95 26.24 46.63
CA ASN A 31 -38.24 25.91 48.01
C ASN A 31 -37.26 24.84 48.53
N VAL A 32 -36.27 25.26 49.32
CA VAL A 32 -35.30 24.36 49.96
C VAL A 32 -36.02 23.44 50.95
N GLY A 33 -36.00 22.14 50.68
CA GLY A 33 -36.51 21.09 51.54
C GLY A 33 -35.42 20.51 52.43
N ASN A 34 -35.10 19.22 52.27
CA ASN A 34 -34.04 18.57 53.04
C ASN A 34 -32.66 19.00 52.55
N THR A 35 -31.69 19.02 53.45
CA THR A 35 -30.28 19.33 53.16
C THR A 35 -29.35 18.33 53.80
N TYR A 36 -28.31 17.91 53.07
CA TYR A 36 -27.31 16.92 53.48
C TYR A 36 -25.91 17.47 53.23
N GLY A 37 -24.96 17.17 54.13
CA GLY A 37 -23.56 17.59 54.00
C GLY A 37 -23.32 19.06 54.37
N ASP A 38 -23.66 19.46 55.60
CA ASP A 38 -23.42 20.80 56.17
C ASP A 38 -23.74 21.97 55.21
N ILE A 39 -25.00 22.03 54.80
CA ILE A 39 -25.56 23.12 54.00
C ILE A 39 -26.47 23.99 54.87
N THR A 40 -26.36 25.31 54.71
CA THR A 40 -27.34 26.28 55.18
C THR A 40 -27.88 27.08 53.99
N SER A 41 -29.14 27.52 54.06
CA SER A 41 -29.75 28.35 53.02
C SER A 41 -30.38 29.60 53.61
N SER A 42 -30.42 30.68 52.82
CA SER A 42 -31.03 31.95 53.22
C SER A 42 -31.62 32.67 52.01
N VAL A 43 -32.82 33.23 52.18
CA VAL A 43 -33.47 34.07 51.15
C VAL A 43 -33.33 35.53 51.54
N SER A 44 -33.01 36.37 50.56
CA SER A 44 -32.85 37.81 50.70
C SER A 44 -33.41 38.53 49.47
N THR A 45 -33.67 39.82 49.58
CA THR A 45 -33.91 40.70 48.43
C THR A 45 -32.76 41.69 48.31
N THR A 46 -32.21 41.84 47.11
CA THR A 46 -31.12 42.81 46.89
C THR A 46 -31.65 44.24 46.94
N ALA A 47 -30.74 45.22 47.06
CA ALA A 47 -31.08 46.64 46.96
C ALA A 47 -31.72 47.06 45.61
N SER A 48 -31.66 46.19 44.58
CA SER A 48 -32.30 46.37 43.27
C SER A 48 -33.61 45.59 43.12
N GLY A 49 -34.14 45.00 44.20
CA GLY A 49 -35.41 44.24 44.19
C GLY A 49 -35.33 42.81 43.66
N VAL A 50 -34.12 42.27 43.42
CA VAL A 50 -33.90 40.89 42.95
C VAL A 50 -34.08 39.93 44.13
N ALA A 51 -34.90 38.89 43.97
CA ALA A 51 -35.02 37.81 44.93
C ALA A 51 -33.80 36.88 44.84
N LYS A 52 -33.05 36.72 45.94
CA LYS A 52 -31.83 35.91 45.99
C LYS A 52 -31.92 34.79 47.04
N LEU A 53 -31.74 33.55 46.62
CA LEU A 53 -31.45 32.39 47.47
C LEU A 53 -29.93 32.18 47.54
N THR A 54 -29.34 32.24 48.73
CA THR A 54 -27.92 31.89 48.96
C THR A 54 -27.85 30.54 49.66
N ILE A 55 -27.09 29.60 49.10
CA ILE A 55 -26.81 28.27 49.63
C ILE A 55 -25.34 28.25 50.06
N ASN A 56 -25.05 28.17 51.35
CA ASN A 56 -23.69 28.07 51.88
C ASN A 56 -23.42 26.62 52.30
N GLN A 57 -22.49 25.97 51.62
CA GLN A 57 -22.00 24.62 51.93
C GLN A 57 -20.63 24.73 52.60
N THR A 58 -20.42 24.07 53.74
CA THR A 58 -19.11 24.00 54.40
C THR A 58 -18.42 22.64 54.24
N SER A 59 -19.12 21.62 53.75
CA SER A 59 -18.56 20.31 53.44
C SER A 59 -17.98 20.23 52.02
N ALA A 60 -17.22 19.16 51.73
CA ALA A 60 -16.73 18.89 50.38
C ALA A 60 -17.83 18.41 49.41
N ARG A 61 -18.92 17.81 49.90
CA ARG A 61 -20.02 17.29 49.08
C ARG A 61 -21.35 17.45 49.83
N GLY A 62 -22.35 18.04 49.19
CA GLY A 62 -23.66 18.27 49.78
C GLY A 62 -24.81 18.14 48.79
N VAL A 63 -26.02 17.92 49.33
CA VAL A 63 -27.26 17.74 48.55
C VAL A 63 -28.36 18.63 49.12
N VAL A 64 -29.08 19.31 48.24
CA VAL A 64 -30.30 20.08 48.53
C VAL A 64 -31.45 19.44 47.78
N GLU A 65 -32.41 18.90 48.52
CA GLU A 65 -33.67 18.41 47.97
C GLU A 65 -34.67 19.57 47.89
N VAL A 66 -35.21 19.82 46.70
CA VAL A 66 -36.29 20.78 46.48
C VAL A 66 -37.62 20.04 46.50
N GLY A 67 -38.47 20.40 47.45
CA GLY A 67 -39.75 19.74 47.72
C GLY A 67 -40.93 20.71 47.73
N SER A 68 -42.15 20.17 47.70
CA SER A 68 -43.37 20.95 47.79
C SER A 68 -43.60 21.52 49.20
N SER A 69 -43.83 22.83 49.32
CA SER A 69 -44.32 23.46 50.55
C SER A 69 -45.79 23.87 50.42
N SER A 70 -46.68 23.15 51.10
CA SER A 70 -48.10 23.48 51.20
C SER A 70 -48.39 24.47 52.34
N ALA A 71 -47.73 25.63 52.31
CA ALA A 71 -48.06 26.75 53.21
C ALA A 71 -48.96 27.77 52.49
N ASN A 72 -50.22 27.87 52.94
CA ASN A 72 -51.19 28.93 52.58
C ASN A 72 -51.84 28.89 51.16
N GLY A 73 -51.96 27.72 50.53
CA GLY A 73 -53.05 27.46 49.57
C GLY A 73 -53.07 28.27 48.27
N GLN A 74 -51.95 28.87 47.87
CA GLN A 74 -51.74 29.35 46.50
C GLN A 74 -50.83 28.37 45.74
N PHE A 75 -51.02 28.26 44.43
CA PHE A 75 -50.22 27.38 43.58
C PHE A 75 -48.74 27.83 43.60
N GLN A 76 -47.90 27.06 44.29
CA GLN A 76 -46.44 27.18 44.28
C GLN A 76 -45.88 25.99 43.49
N THR A 77 -44.97 26.25 42.55
CA THR A 77 -44.33 25.22 41.73
C THR A 77 -43.48 24.30 42.61
N SER A 78 -43.64 22.98 42.46
CA SER A 78 -42.97 21.97 43.30
C SER A 78 -41.53 21.64 42.87
N SER A 79 -40.91 22.48 42.02
CA SER A 79 -39.64 22.21 41.35
C SER A 79 -38.53 23.24 41.64
N LEU A 80 -37.31 22.89 41.25
CA LEU A 80 -36.15 23.80 41.21
C LEU A 80 -36.31 24.84 40.07
N SER A 81 -37.28 25.74 40.21
CA SER A 81 -37.55 26.83 39.28
C SER A 81 -36.98 28.16 39.79
N VAL A 82 -36.47 28.98 38.87
CA VAL A 82 -35.83 30.28 39.12
C VAL A 82 -36.41 31.32 38.17
N GLY A 83 -37.21 32.25 38.69
CA GLY A 83 -37.85 33.32 37.92
C GLY A 83 -36.85 34.27 37.25
N SER A 84 -37.27 35.01 36.22
CA SER A 84 -36.38 35.85 35.39
C SER A 84 -35.64 36.98 36.12
N ASN A 85 -36.17 37.45 37.25
CA ASN A 85 -35.53 38.41 38.16
C ASN A 85 -34.91 37.75 39.39
N ALA A 86 -34.90 36.42 39.49
CA ALA A 86 -34.42 35.67 40.65
C ALA A 86 -32.98 35.16 40.47
N TRP A 87 -32.30 34.93 41.59
CA TRP A 87 -30.91 34.46 41.63
C TRP A 87 -30.70 33.39 42.70
N VAL A 88 -30.14 32.24 42.31
CA VAL A 88 -29.60 31.23 43.24
C VAL A 88 -28.07 31.35 43.23
N ASP A 89 -27.46 31.40 44.41
CA ASP A 89 -26.01 31.56 44.59
C ASP A 89 -25.48 30.50 45.55
N VAL A 90 -24.65 29.60 45.05
CA VAL A 90 -24.04 28.49 45.79
C VAL A 90 -22.61 28.86 46.14
N VAL A 91 -22.31 28.83 47.44
CA VAL A 91 -21.00 29.14 48.01
C VAL A 91 -20.50 27.91 48.77
N ALA A 92 -19.56 27.20 48.15
CA ALA A 92 -18.92 25.99 48.67
C ALA A 92 -17.41 26.22 48.95
N PRO A 93 -16.71 25.30 49.65
CA PRO A 93 -15.35 25.56 50.13
C PRO A 93 -14.28 25.80 49.04
N ASN A 94 -14.43 25.17 47.86
CA ASN A 94 -13.51 25.29 46.73
C ASN A 94 -14.12 24.68 45.45
N ALA A 95 -13.50 24.95 44.29
CA ALA A 95 -13.91 24.46 42.97
C ALA A 95 -13.98 22.93 42.80
N SER A 96 -13.34 22.16 43.69
CA SER A 96 -13.42 20.70 43.71
C SER A 96 -14.55 20.14 44.58
N SER A 97 -15.35 20.99 45.22
CA SER A 97 -16.53 20.59 45.97
C SER A 97 -17.67 20.18 45.04
N LEU A 98 -18.68 19.48 45.57
CA LEU A 98 -19.89 19.10 44.85
C LEU A 98 -21.13 19.59 45.59
N THR A 99 -22.01 20.32 44.91
CA THR A 99 -23.37 20.62 45.36
C THR A 99 -24.38 19.99 44.39
N VAL A 100 -25.31 19.20 44.91
CA VAL A 100 -26.41 18.61 44.13
C VAL A 100 -27.74 19.28 44.49
N LEU A 101 -28.38 19.91 43.51
CA LEU A 101 -29.74 20.46 43.60
C LEU A 101 -30.71 19.46 42.94
N ARG A 102 -31.41 18.65 43.76
CA ARG A 102 -32.29 17.57 43.28
C ARG A 102 -33.76 17.93 43.54
N SER A 103 -34.57 17.98 42.50
CA SER A 103 -36.01 18.24 42.58
C SER A 103 -36.78 16.93 42.77
N LEU A 104 -37.67 16.88 43.78
CA LEU A 104 -38.52 15.72 44.08
C LEU A 104 -39.99 15.92 43.68
N GLY A 105 -40.33 17.09 43.12
CA GLY A 105 -41.69 17.42 42.66
C GLY A 105 -42.13 16.64 41.42
N GLN A 106 -43.30 17.00 40.91
CA GLN A 106 -43.84 16.50 39.63
C GLN A 106 -43.71 17.55 38.50
N ASP A 107 -43.29 18.77 38.84
CA ASP A 107 -43.14 19.86 37.88
C ASP A 107 -41.72 19.87 37.27
N PRO A 108 -41.56 20.23 35.98
CA PRO A 108 -40.26 20.54 35.40
C PRO A 108 -39.59 21.74 36.08
N SER A 109 -38.27 21.83 35.97
CA SER A 109 -37.49 22.98 36.44
C SER A 109 -37.43 24.06 35.36
N TYR A 110 -37.96 25.25 35.63
CA TYR A 110 -37.87 26.41 34.73
C TYR A 110 -36.84 27.41 35.24
N ILE A 111 -35.71 27.54 34.55
CA ILE A 111 -34.58 28.40 34.93
C ILE A 111 -34.57 29.59 33.97
N TYR A 112 -35.22 30.68 34.38
CA TYR A 112 -35.28 31.95 33.63
C TYR A 112 -34.37 33.02 34.24
N GLY A 113 -34.04 32.89 35.53
CA GLY A 113 -33.09 33.75 36.22
C GLY A 113 -31.66 33.22 36.22
N ARG A 114 -30.93 33.56 37.28
CA ARG A 114 -29.50 33.24 37.42
C ARG A 114 -29.25 32.12 38.42
N ILE A 115 -28.32 31.23 38.10
CA ILE A 115 -27.72 30.30 39.06
C ILE A 115 -26.20 30.46 38.99
N THR A 116 -25.55 30.76 40.11
CA THR A 116 -24.09 30.80 40.23
C THR A 116 -23.61 29.81 41.27
N ALA A 117 -22.50 29.13 40.98
CA ALA A 117 -21.80 28.25 41.89
C ALA A 117 -20.29 28.42 41.72
N ASN A 118 -19.52 28.30 42.80
CA ASN A 118 -18.06 28.30 42.75
C ASN A 118 -17.46 26.89 42.78
N ASP A 119 -18.28 25.85 42.64
CA ASP A 119 -17.92 24.43 42.69
C ASP A 119 -18.61 23.61 41.60
N ARG A 120 -18.63 22.28 41.74
CA ARG A 120 -19.28 21.36 40.80
C ARG A 120 -20.77 21.31 41.14
N LEU A 121 -21.62 21.81 40.25
CA LEU A 121 -23.05 21.92 40.44
C LEU A 121 -23.80 20.85 39.66
N PHE A 122 -24.55 19.98 40.33
CA PHE A 122 -25.48 19.05 39.68
C PHE A 122 -26.90 19.57 39.86
N VAL A 123 -27.67 19.66 38.78
CA VAL A 123 -29.08 20.05 38.76
C VAL A 123 -29.88 18.87 38.23
N ILE A 124 -30.74 18.29 39.06
CA ILE A 124 -31.42 17.02 38.76
C ILE A 124 -32.94 17.22 38.89
N ASN A 125 -33.69 16.93 37.83
CA ASN A 125 -35.16 16.87 37.86
C ASN A 125 -35.66 15.89 36.80
N SER A 126 -36.18 14.73 37.23
CA SER A 126 -36.69 13.67 36.36
C SER A 126 -37.94 14.02 35.56
N ASN A 127 -38.54 15.20 35.78
CA ASN A 127 -39.63 15.75 34.98
C ASN A 127 -39.14 16.68 33.84
N GLY A 128 -37.83 16.95 33.77
CA GLY A 128 -37.19 17.81 32.76
C GLY A 128 -36.70 19.16 33.29
N ILE A 129 -35.79 19.77 32.53
CA ILE A 129 -35.12 21.03 32.84
C ILE A 129 -35.19 21.95 31.62
N TYR A 130 -35.70 23.17 31.80
CA TYR A 130 -35.87 24.17 30.76
C TYR A 130 -35.14 25.46 31.17
N VAL A 131 -34.07 25.83 30.46
CA VAL A 131 -33.36 27.10 30.65
C VAL A 131 -33.86 28.09 29.60
N GLY A 132 -34.65 29.06 30.02
CA GLY A 132 -35.32 29.99 29.10
C GLY A 132 -34.41 31.11 28.58
N ALA A 133 -34.88 31.89 27.61
CA ALA A 133 -34.08 32.89 26.88
C ALA A 133 -33.32 33.96 27.71
N THR A 134 -33.65 34.14 29.00
CA THR A 134 -32.95 35.05 29.93
C THR A 134 -32.11 34.32 30.99
N GLY A 135 -32.18 32.99 31.02
CA GLY A 135 -31.55 32.12 32.00
C GLY A 135 -30.03 32.07 31.84
N SER A 136 -29.33 32.06 32.97
CA SER A 136 -27.87 31.97 33.00
C SER A 136 -27.42 31.08 34.15
N VAL A 137 -26.62 30.04 33.85
CA VAL A 137 -26.07 29.13 34.86
C VAL A 137 -24.56 29.07 34.73
N SER A 138 -23.85 29.40 35.81
CA SER A 138 -22.39 29.38 35.88
C SER A 138 -21.90 28.55 37.06
N ALA A 139 -20.96 27.63 36.84
CA ALA A 139 -20.37 26.77 37.86
C ALA A 139 -18.86 26.54 37.58
N SER A 140 -18.15 25.82 38.46
CA SER A 140 -16.83 25.28 38.08
C SER A 140 -16.96 24.09 37.14
N SER A 141 -17.93 23.21 37.41
CA SER A 141 -18.44 22.20 36.46
C SER A 141 -19.96 22.08 36.65
N LEU A 142 -20.71 21.79 35.60
CA LEU A 142 -22.17 21.73 35.60
C LEU A 142 -22.66 20.38 35.08
N VAL A 143 -23.56 19.73 35.82
CA VAL A 143 -24.39 18.64 35.30
C VAL A 143 -25.85 19.08 35.36
N MET A 144 -26.60 18.92 34.27
CA MET A 144 -28.06 19.06 34.26
C MET A 144 -28.67 17.74 33.80
N SER A 145 -29.47 17.09 34.65
CA SER A 145 -30.01 15.76 34.38
C SER A 145 -31.53 15.69 34.50
N ALA A 146 -32.16 15.25 33.42
CA ALA A 146 -33.54 14.77 33.39
C ALA A 146 -33.66 13.26 33.65
N LEU A 147 -32.54 12.57 33.92
CA LEU A 147 -32.49 11.30 34.64
C LEU A 147 -32.29 11.56 36.14
N ASP A 148 -32.76 10.67 37.01
CA ASP A 148 -32.50 10.76 38.46
C ASP A 148 -31.22 10.00 38.84
N LEU A 149 -30.70 10.22 40.05
CA LEU A 149 -29.66 9.35 40.61
C LEU A 149 -30.21 7.92 40.80
N ARG A 150 -29.42 6.90 40.45
CA ARG A 150 -29.79 5.50 40.72
C ARG A 150 -29.96 5.30 42.24
N SER A 151 -30.90 4.44 42.63
CA SER A 151 -31.40 4.38 44.02
C SER A 151 -30.31 4.20 45.08
N ASP A 152 -29.26 3.41 44.76
CA ASP A 152 -28.10 3.16 45.61
C ASP A 152 -27.25 4.40 45.92
N TYR A 153 -27.38 5.49 45.17
CA TYR A 153 -26.76 6.79 45.46
C TYR A 153 -27.63 7.70 46.32
N VAL A 154 -28.93 7.42 46.43
CA VAL A 154 -29.91 8.19 47.23
C VAL A 154 -30.12 7.54 48.60
N GLU A 155 -30.08 6.21 48.64
CA GLU A 155 -30.15 5.39 49.86
C GLU A 155 -29.09 5.80 50.91
N ASN A 156 -29.40 5.54 52.19
CA ASN A 156 -28.52 5.84 53.33
C ASN A 156 -28.04 7.31 53.38
N ASN A 157 -28.95 8.27 53.12
CA ASN A 157 -28.68 9.71 53.15
C ASN A 157 -27.48 10.12 52.26
N TYR A 158 -27.48 9.65 51.01
CA TYR A 158 -26.45 9.97 50.00
C TYR A 158 -25.02 9.51 50.37
N ALA A 159 -24.85 8.60 51.33
CA ALA A 159 -23.53 8.13 51.77
C ALA A 159 -22.66 7.56 50.63
N LYS A 160 -23.28 6.87 49.66
CA LYS A 160 -22.56 6.39 48.47
C LYS A 160 -22.14 7.55 47.56
N LEU A 161 -23.03 8.49 47.25
CA LEU A 161 -22.70 9.70 46.46
C LEU A 161 -21.58 10.52 47.10
N PHE A 162 -21.42 10.48 48.42
CA PHE A 162 -20.32 11.16 49.11
C PHE A 162 -18.99 10.39 49.09
N ALA A 163 -19.02 9.06 48.94
CA ALA A 163 -17.83 8.22 48.91
C ALA A 163 -17.32 7.89 47.50
N ASP A 164 -18.20 7.86 46.49
CA ASP A 164 -17.91 7.39 45.15
C ASP A 164 -17.38 8.50 44.22
N THR A 165 -16.48 8.16 43.30
CA THR A 165 -16.10 9.03 42.19
C THR A 165 -16.93 8.74 40.94
N HIS A 166 -17.53 7.56 40.84
CA HIS A 166 -18.44 7.19 39.78
C HIS A 166 -19.89 7.51 40.19
N VAL A 167 -20.70 8.04 39.27
CA VAL A 167 -22.11 8.36 39.52
C VAL A 167 -22.97 7.82 38.38
N VAL A 168 -24.04 7.11 38.75
CA VAL A 168 -24.98 6.53 37.79
C VAL A 168 -26.31 7.26 37.86
N PHE A 169 -26.72 7.82 36.73
CA PHE A 169 -28.05 8.37 36.50
C PHE A 169 -28.91 7.33 35.77
N SER A 170 -30.18 7.20 36.15
CA SER A 170 -31.11 6.24 35.58
C SER A 170 -32.53 6.79 35.48
N ALA A 171 -33.29 6.32 34.50
CA ALA A 171 -34.72 6.63 34.38
C ALA A 171 -35.48 6.13 35.62
N GLY A 172 -36.43 6.94 36.11
CA GLY A 172 -37.28 6.56 37.26
C GLY A 172 -38.18 5.37 36.94
N ALA A 173 -38.50 4.56 37.95
CA ALA A 173 -39.24 3.30 37.81
C ALA A 173 -40.69 3.43 37.27
N SER A 174 -41.19 4.64 37.03
CA SER A 174 -42.55 4.98 36.60
C SER A 174 -42.70 5.22 35.09
N GLY A 175 -41.87 4.58 34.26
CA GLY A 175 -41.79 4.82 32.80
C GLY A 175 -42.82 4.12 31.90
N TYR A 176 -43.70 3.25 32.41
CA TYR A 176 -44.65 2.46 31.60
C TYR A 176 -46.02 3.14 31.36
N GLY A 177 -46.05 4.48 31.34
CA GLY A 177 -47.25 5.29 31.09
C GLY A 177 -47.34 5.82 29.66
N TYR A 178 -47.97 5.06 28.76
CA TYR A 178 -48.31 5.54 27.41
C TYR A 178 -49.39 6.64 27.50
N GLY A 179 -49.00 7.92 27.55
CA GLY A 179 -49.89 9.06 27.27
C GLY A 179 -49.77 10.31 28.17
N SER A 180 -49.56 11.45 27.50
CA SER A 180 -50.07 12.79 27.86
C SER A 180 -49.39 13.65 28.94
N TYR A 181 -48.26 13.27 29.53
CA TYR A 181 -47.39 14.23 30.25
C TYR A 181 -45.94 14.14 29.78
N GLY A 182 -45.23 15.28 29.77
CA GLY A 182 -44.07 15.50 28.92
C GLY A 182 -42.90 14.54 29.14
N SER A 183 -42.33 14.07 28.03
CA SER A 183 -41.08 13.31 28.01
C SER A 183 -39.94 14.08 28.73
N PRO A 184 -39.15 13.45 29.62
CA PRO A 184 -38.07 14.13 30.33
C PRO A 184 -36.96 14.55 29.36
N VAL A 185 -36.77 15.87 29.25
CA VAL A 185 -35.78 16.51 28.37
C VAL A 185 -35.01 17.61 29.09
N VAL A 186 -33.83 17.93 28.57
CA VAL A 186 -33.10 19.16 28.90
C VAL A 186 -33.15 20.09 27.69
N GLU A 187 -33.77 21.27 27.82
CA GLU A 187 -33.90 22.25 26.75
C GLU A 187 -33.29 23.60 27.16
N ILE A 188 -32.39 24.13 26.34
CA ILE A 188 -31.71 25.42 26.49
C ILE A 188 -32.21 26.34 25.36
N GLU A 189 -32.97 27.39 25.69
CA GLU A 189 -33.59 28.29 24.71
C GLU A 189 -32.62 29.31 24.10
N LYS A 190 -33.00 29.88 22.93
CA LYS A 190 -32.24 30.93 22.24
C LYS A 190 -32.09 32.16 23.14
N GLY A 191 -30.85 32.48 23.52
CA GLY A 191 -30.50 33.57 24.44
C GLY A 191 -30.01 33.10 25.82
N ALA A 192 -30.32 31.86 26.22
CA ALA A 192 -29.82 31.27 27.45
C ALA A 192 -28.29 31.06 27.41
N THR A 193 -27.65 31.06 28.58
CA THR A 193 -26.19 30.85 28.72
C THR A 193 -25.83 29.83 29.79
N LEU A 194 -24.97 28.87 29.46
CA LEU A 194 -24.33 27.94 30.39
C LEU A 194 -22.82 28.13 30.34
N THR A 195 -22.17 28.35 31.49
CA THR A 195 -20.73 28.59 31.57
C THR A 195 -20.03 27.73 32.63
N ALA A 196 -18.88 27.14 32.29
CA ALA A 196 -17.97 26.53 33.26
C ALA A 196 -16.56 27.16 33.19
N THR A 197 -15.79 27.05 34.27
CA THR A 197 -14.43 27.64 34.36
C THR A 197 -13.38 26.86 33.54
N ASP A 198 -12.14 27.34 33.49
CA ASP A 198 -11.00 26.60 32.91
C ASP A 198 -10.86 25.22 33.59
N GLY A 199 -10.67 24.17 32.78
CA GLY A 199 -10.69 22.78 33.25
C GLY A 199 -12.03 22.28 33.80
N GLY A 200 -13.10 23.06 33.67
CA GLY A 200 -14.46 22.68 34.02
C GLY A 200 -15.15 21.86 32.93
N GLY A 201 -16.42 21.49 33.15
CA GLY A 201 -17.22 20.85 32.11
C GLY A 201 -18.71 21.15 32.23
N VAL A 202 -19.46 20.93 31.13
CA VAL A 202 -20.93 20.99 31.11
C VAL A 202 -21.47 19.67 30.57
N MET A 203 -22.22 18.92 31.39
CA MET A 203 -22.88 17.68 30.99
C MET A 203 -24.40 17.82 31.07
N LEU A 204 -25.08 17.70 29.94
CA LEU A 204 -26.54 17.71 29.84
C LEU A 204 -27.04 16.28 29.56
N ILE A 205 -27.90 15.76 30.41
CA ILE A 205 -28.38 14.37 30.40
C ILE A 205 -29.90 14.35 30.25
N GLY A 206 -30.41 13.74 29.18
CA GLY A 206 -31.85 13.53 28.96
C GLY A 206 -32.23 12.04 28.98
N ASP A 207 -33.46 11.71 29.37
CA ASP A 207 -34.04 10.40 29.00
C ASP A 207 -34.38 10.42 27.52
N ARG A 208 -35.32 11.28 27.11
CA ARG A 208 -35.79 11.30 25.72
C ARG A 208 -35.01 12.25 24.83
N GLY A 209 -34.36 13.27 25.39
CA GLY A 209 -33.45 14.09 24.62
C GLY A 209 -32.87 15.31 25.32
N VAL A 210 -31.91 15.92 24.63
CA VAL A 210 -31.26 17.18 24.99
C VAL A 210 -31.30 18.13 23.79
N ARG A 211 -31.69 19.38 24.00
CA ARG A 211 -31.70 20.43 22.96
C ARG A 211 -30.95 21.67 23.43
N ASN A 212 -29.92 22.06 22.70
CA ASN A 212 -29.30 23.38 22.81
C ASN A 212 -29.74 24.30 21.68
N ALA A 213 -30.28 25.47 22.02
CA ALA A 213 -30.48 26.61 21.14
C ALA A 213 -29.84 27.90 21.69
N GLY A 214 -29.23 27.84 22.88
CA GLY A 214 -28.50 28.94 23.51
C GLY A 214 -26.98 28.78 23.39
N GLY A 215 -26.23 29.46 24.26
CA GLY A 215 -24.78 29.38 24.33
C GLY A 215 -24.29 28.50 25.47
N ILE A 216 -23.46 27.51 25.15
CA ILE A 216 -22.72 26.69 26.13
C ILE A 216 -21.23 26.93 25.92
N SER A 217 -20.51 27.35 26.97
CA SER A 217 -19.08 27.59 26.90
C SER A 217 -18.35 27.08 28.14
N VAL A 218 -17.18 26.51 27.96
CA VAL A 218 -16.28 26.11 29.03
C VAL A 218 -14.93 26.79 28.85
N GLY A 219 -14.17 26.94 29.93
CA GLY A 219 -12.80 27.43 29.83
C GLY A 219 -11.86 26.42 29.16
N SER A 220 -10.61 26.83 28.95
CA SER A 220 -9.63 26.06 28.17
C SER A 220 -9.41 24.66 28.76
N GLY A 221 -9.45 23.64 27.90
CA GLY A 221 -9.30 22.23 28.26
C GLY A 221 -10.56 21.57 28.82
N GLY A 222 -11.68 22.29 28.92
CA GLY A 222 -12.93 21.77 29.46
C GLY A 222 -13.70 20.84 28.53
N ASP A 223 -14.57 20.00 29.09
CA ASP A 223 -15.38 19.03 28.33
C ASP A 223 -16.87 19.42 28.31
N ILE A 224 -17.52 19.40 27.14
CA ILE A 224 -18.97 19.57 26.99
C ILE A 224 -19.59 18.27 26.49
N THR A 225 -20.55 17.71 27.23
CA THR A 225 -21.27 16.49 26.86
C THR A 225 -22.77 16.74 26.82
N LEU A 226 -23.43 16.39 25.71
CA LEU A 226 -24.89 16.33 25.60
C LEU A 226 -25.27 14.87 25.32
N VAL A 227 -26.02 14.24 26.20
CA VAL A 227 -26.29 12.80 26.14
C VAL A 227 -27.75 12.45 26.38
N ALA A 228 -28.28 11.49 25.61
CA ALA A 228 -29.58 10.90 25.86
C ALA A 228 -29.51 9.36 25.90
N GLY A 229 -29.99 8.79 27.01
CA GLY A 229 -29.96 7.35 27.31
C GLY A 229 -30.88 7.00 28.48
N ALA A 230 -31.14 5.71 28.72
CA ALA A 230 -31.94 5.27 29.88
C ALA A 230 -31.11 5.28 31.17
N THR A 231 -29.82 4.97 31.01
CA THR A 231 -28.81 5.04 32.06
C THR A 231 -27.61 5.79 31.50
N VAL A 232 -27.08 6.72 32.27
CA VAL A 232 -25.86 7.48 31.95
C VAL A 232 -24.93 7.40 33.15
N GLU A 233 -23.68 7.05 32.89
CA GLU A 233 -22.66 6.91 33.92
C GLU A 233 -21.62 8.02 33.73
N ALA A 234 -21.22 8.68 34.81
CA ALA A 234 -20.26 9.79 34.79
C ALA A 234 -19.21 9.66 35.89
N ASP A 235 -17.96 9.94 35.55
CA ASP A 235 -16.84 9.94 36.48
C ASP A 235 -16.48 11.37 36.91
N ILE A 236 -16.38 11.56 38.23
CA ILE A 236 -16.00 12.79 38.91
C ILE A 236 -14.50 12.74 39.20
N GLY A 237 -13.69 13.40 38.37
CA GLY A 237 -12.22 13.41 38.51
C GLY A 237 -11.71 14.29 39.66
N ASP A 238 -10.49 14.00 40.13
CA ASP A 238 -9.84 14.77 41.21
C ASP A 238 -9.69 16.26 40.87
N SER A 239 -9.45 16.56 39.60
CA SER A 239 -9.14 17.89 39.07
C SER A 239 -10.34 18.75 38.64
N GLY A 240 -11.60 18.27 38.76
CA GLY A 240 -12.80 19.07 38.46
C GLY A 240 -13.64 18.58 37.29
N TYR A 241 -13.01 17.89 36.34
CA TYR A 241 -13.66 17.33 35.16
C TYR A 241 -14.72 16.29 35.53
N ILE A 242 -15.83 16.33 34.81
CA ILE A 242 -16.90 15.33 34.86
C ILE A 242 -16.95 14.69 33.48
N LYS A 243 -16.58 13.42 33.39
CA LYS A 243 -16.45 12.72 32.10
C LYS A 243 -17.55 11.68 31.94
N LEU A 244 -18.02 11.53 30.70
CA LEU A 244 -18.95 10.47 30.34
C LEU A 244 -18.22 9.12 30.42
N ALA A 245 -18.67 8.23 31.29
CA ALA A 245 -18.12 6.89 31.44
C ALA A 245 -18.82 5.90 30.52
N SER A 246 -20.17 5.88 30.54
CA SER A 246 -20.96 5.03 29.66
C SER A 246 -22.38 5.55 29.44
N VAL A 247 -23.04 4.99 28.41
CA VAL A 247 -24.47 5.18 28.12
C VAL A 247 -25.07 3.80 27.86
N ALA A 248 -26.26 3.56 28.41
CA ALA A 248 -27.05 2.36 28.13
C ALA A 248 -28.49 2.74 27.74
N ASP A 249 -29.09 1.89 26.89
CA ASP A 249 -30.54 1.88 26.70
C ASP A 249 -31.19 1.06 27.82
N ALA A 250 -32.51 1.16 27.97
CA ALA A 250 -33.26 0.31 28.88
C ALA A 250 -33.16 -1.13 28.39
N SER A 251 -32.90 -2.08 29.29
CA SER A 251 -32.93 -3.50 28.98
C SER A 251 -34.39 -3.96 28.81
N VAL A 252 -34.97 -3.70 27.63
CA VAL A 252 -36.34 -4.11 27.32
C VAL A 252 -36.33 -5.55 26.77
N PRO A 253 -37.19 -6.46 27.27
CA PRO A 253 -37.35 -7.77 26.66
C PRO A 253 -37.85 -7.67 25.21
N ASP A 254 -37.34 -8.54 24.32
CA ASP A 254 -37.50 -8.53 22.84
C ASP A 254 -38.92 -8.31 22.28
N GLN A 255 -39.97 -8.44 23.09
CA GLN A 255 -41.37 -8.35 22.64
C GLN A 255 -41.98 -6.94 22.67
N PHE A 256 -41.27 -5.95 23.23
CA PHE A 256 -41.72 -4.55 23.27
C PHE A 256 -40.56 -3.58 23.00
N GLN A 257 -40.00 -3.58 21.79
CA GLN A 257 -38.97 -2.58 21.44
C GLN A 257 -39.47 -1.15 21.71
N ASP A 258 -38.63 -0.32 22.32
CA ASP A 258 -38.94 1.10 22.56
C ASP A 258 -38.99 1.85 21.22
N ALA A 259 -40.22 2.10 20.75
CA ALA A 259 -40.49 2.85 19.52
C ALA A 259 -40.40 4.38 19.68
N THR A 260 -39.88 4.89 20.80
CA THR A 260 -39.71 6.33 21.07
C THR A 260 -38.23 6.73 21.08
N GLY A 261 -37.78 7.32 19.97
CA GLY A 261 -36.38 7.57 19.67
C GLY A 261 -35.76 8.69 20.49
N ARG A 262 -34.49 8.52 20.86
CA ARG A 262 -33.73 9.51 21.64
C ARG A 262 -33.05 10.53 20.74
N SER A 263 -33.09 11.81 21.11
CA SER A 263 -32.55 12.89 20.27
C SER A 263 -31.63 13.85 21.03
N VAL A 264 -30.44 14.11 20.51
CA VAL A 264 -29.53 15.16 20.99
C VAL A 264 -29.35 16.19 19.88
N VAL A 265 -29.72 17.43 20.16
CA VAL A 265 -29.89 18.48 19.14
C VAL A 265 -29.13 19.75 19.52
N ASN A 266 -28.21 20.20 18.67
CA ASN A 266 -27.71 21.58 18.67
C ASN A 266 -28.40 22.33 17.52
N ALA A 267 -29.38 23.18 17.84
CA ALA A 267 -30.21 23.89 16.88
C ALA A 267 -29.44 25.01 16.16
N VAL A 268 -30.05 25.62 15.12
CA VAL A 268 -29.41 26.67 14.26
C VAL A 268 -28.79 27.82 15.07
N SER A 269 -29.43 28.25 16.16
CA SER A 269 -28.94 29.31 17.05
C SER A 269 -28.01 28.82 18.18
N GLY A 270 -27.86 27.50 18.34
CA GLY A 270 -27.05 26.90 19.39
C GLY A 270 -25.56 27.04 19.13
N THR A 271 -24.83 27.53 20.13
CA THR A 271 -23.37 27.57 20.14
C THR A 271 -22.80 26.73 21.26
N ILE A 272 -21.78 25.94 20.94
CA ILE A 272 -21.00 25.13 21.89
C ILE A 272 -19.53 25.50 21.70
N ASP A 273 -18.83 25.91 22.77
CA ASP A 273 -17.44 26.38 22.72
C ASP A 273 -16.58 25.76 23.84
N ALA A 274 -15.64 24.89 23.46
CA ALA A 274 -14.73 24.15 24.34
C ALA A 274 -13.27 24.24 23.82
N PRO A 275 -12.60 25.40 23.93
CA PRO A 275 -11.25 25.58 23.42
C PRO A 275 -10.27 24.60 24.09
N ASN A 276 -9.42 23.94 23.30
CA ASN A 276 -8.53 22.84 23.75
C ASN A 276 -9.24 21.65 24.43
N GLY A 277 -10.57 21.54 24.28
CA GLY A 277 -11.42 20.61 25.02
C GLY A 277 -12.10 19.54 24.17
N THR A 278 -13.01 18.79 24.79
CA THR A 278 -13.83 17.77 24.12
C THR A 278 -15.28 18.23 24.00
N VAL A 279 -15.93 17.97 22.86
CA VAL A 279 -17.39 18.03 22.74
C VAL A 279 -17.94 16.67 22.34
N THR A 280 -18.85 16.12 23.14
CA THR A 280 -19.50 14.83 22.87
C THR A 280 -21.01 15.01 22.81
N LEU A 281 -21.63 14.72 21.66
CA LEU A 281 -23.07 14.57 21.52
C LEU A 281 -23.36 13.09 21.32
N GLN A 282 -24.05 12.43 22.26
CA GLN A 282 -24.32 10.98 22.19
C GLN A 282 -25.78 10.60 22.45
N THR A 283 -26.33 9.72 21.61
CA THR A 283 -27.62 9.04 21.87
C THR A 283 -27.43 7.54 21.90
N LYS A 284 -28.21 6.83 22.73
CA LYS A 284 -28.33 5.37 22.68
C LYS A 284 -29.78 4.92 22.74
N GLY A 285 -30.25 4.30 21.67
CA GLY A 285 -31.61 3.76 21.53
C GLY A 285 -32.07 3.69 20.07
N ASN A 286 -33.24 3.10 19.83
CA ASN A 286 -33.76 2.86 18.48
C ASN A 286 -34.03 4.17 17.70
N GLY A 287 -33.56 4.26 16.46
CA GLY A 287 -33.70 5.42 15.59
C GLY A 287 -35.06 5.58 14.89
N GLN A 288 -35.94 4.56 14.94
CA GLN A 288 -37.25 4.59 14.25
C GLN A 288 -38.31 5.47 14.91
N GLY A 289 -38.13 5.82 16.19
CA GLY A 289 -39.08 6.71 16.87
C GLY A 289 -38.84 8.17 16.49
N GLY A 290 -39.91 8.94 16.31
CA GLY A 290 -39.82 10.33 15.88
C GLY A 290 -39.03 11.22 16.85
N ASN A 291 -38.27 12.17 16.30
CA ASN A 291 -37.46 13.11 17.09
C ASN A 291 -38.35 14.04 17.95
N VAL A 292 -38.11 14.01 19.26
CA VAL A 292 -38.82 14.77 20.32
C VAL A 292 -38.81 16.29 20.09
N PHE A 293 -37.78 16.82 19.44
CA PHE A 293 -37.60 18.25 19.14
C PHE A 293 -37.85 18.61 17.65
N GLY A 294 -38.19 17.61 16.82
CA GLY A 294 -38.13 17.73 15.37
C GLY A 294 -36.70 17.83 14.81
N ASP A 295 -36.56 17.75 13.49
CA ASP A 295 -35.27 17.82 12.80
C ASP A 295 -34.93 19.26 12.37
N PRO A 296 -34.00 19.97 13.03
CA PRO A 296 -33.59 21.31 12.63
C PRO A 296 -32.61 21.31 11.45
N THR A 297 -32.11 20.16 11.00
CA THR A 297 -31.21 20.01 9.84
C THR A 297 -31.98 19.76 8.54
N GLY A 298 -33.18 19.17 8.65
CA GLY A 298 -33.97 18.64 7.54
C GLY A 298 -33.39 17.40 6.87
N LEU A 299 -32.24 16.87 7.33
CA LEU A 299 -31.51 15.78 6.68
C LEU A 299 -32.05 14.39 7.01
N SER A 300 -32.81 14.22 8.10
CA SER A 300 -33.26 12.90 8.57
C SER A 300 -34.19 12.17 7.59
N THR A 301 -34.92 12.91 6.75
CA THR A 301 -35.82 12.38 5.71
C THR A 301 -35.11 11.92 4.43
N LEU A 302 -33.79 12.09 4.34
CA LEU A 302 -32.99 11.58 3.22
C LEU A 302 -32.65 10.09 3.37
N VAL A 303 -32.78 9.56 4.59
CA VAL A 303 -32.46 8.17 4.95
C VAL A 303 -33.67 7.25 4.72
N THR A 304 -34.84 7.66 5.22
CA THR A 304 -36.10 6.92 5.08
C THR A 304 -37.27 7.89 4.91
N ASP A 305 -38.42 7.39 4.45
CA ASP A 305 -39.68 8.16 4.34
C ASP A 305 -40.19 8.72 5.68
N PHE A 306 -39.60 8.31 6.81
CA PHE A 306 -39.94 8.78 8.16
C PHE A 306 -38.72 9.47 8.83
N PRO A 307 -38.94 10.48 9.70
CA PRO A 307 -37.86 11.14 10.42
C PRO A 307 -37.15 10.20 11.39
N VAL A 308 -35.82 10.12 11.29
CA VAL A 308 -34.94 9.30 12.12
C VAL A 308 -34.43 10.09 13.34
N ALA A 309 -34.42 9.47 14.51
CA ALA A 309 -33.84 10.04 15.74
C ALA A 309 -32.33 9.80 15.86
N GLY A 310 -31.68 10.58 16.72
CA GLY A 310 -30.25 10.49 17.01
C GLY A 310 -29.61 11.84 17.30
N VAL A 311 -28.40 12.05 16.80
CA VAL A 311 -27.60 13.26 17.03
C VAL A 311 -27.74 14.23 15.85
N MET A 312 -28.04 15.51 16.12
CA MET A 312 -28.26 16.53 15.10
C MET A 312 -27.56 17.85 15.43
N ASN A 313 -26.69 18.33 14.54
CA ASN A 313 -26.09 19.67 14.61
C ASN A 313 -26.53 20.54 13.42
N ALA A 314 -27.26 21.61 13.72
CA ALA A 314 -27.59 22.70 12.80
C ALA A 314 -26.91 24.03 13.19
N GLY A 315 -26.38 24.13 14.42
CA GLY A 315 -25.71 25.31 14.96
C GLY A 315 -24.19 25.30 14.76
N THR A 316 -23.47 25.88 15.72
CA THR A 316 -21.99 25.89 15.72
C THR A 316 -21.41 25.14 16.91
N ILE A 317 -20.41 24.30 16.66
CA ILE A 317 -19.58 23.63 17.67
C ILE A 317 -18.13 24.04 17.44
N ARG A 318 -17.44 24.50 18.49
CA ARG A 318 -16.01 24.84 18.46
C ARG A 318 -15.26 24.07 19.54
N ALA A 319 -14.16 23.43 19.14
CA ALA A 319 -13.17 22.86 20.04
C ALA A 319 -11.77 23.14 19.48
N ASN A 320 -11.45 24.42 19.32
CA ASN A 320 -10.24 24.86 18.62
C ASN A 320 -8.97 24.66 19.46
N GLY A 321 -7.90 24.22 18.80
CA GLY A 321 -6.56 24.18 19.39
C GLY A 321 -5.96 25.58 19.51
N SER A 322 -5.48 25.95 20.70
CA SER A 322 -4.73 27.19 20.96
C SER A 322 -3.68 27.01 22.05
N ASN A 323 -2.60 27.78 22.00
CA ASN A 323 -1.50 27.79 22.98
C ASN A 323 -0.83 26.41 23.21
N GLY A 324 -0.80 25.55 22.19
CA GLY A 324 -0.23 24.20 22.28
C GLY A 324 -1.24 23.10 22.62
N GLY A 325 -2.51 23.44 22.85
CA GLY A 325 -3.57 22.45 22.98
C GLY A 325 -4.17 22.01 21.65
N GLN A 326 -5.06 21.03 21.73
CA GLN A 326 -5.82 20.40 20.65
C GLN A 326 -7.23 20.13 21.19
N GLY A 327 -8.27 20.20 20.36
CA GLY A 327 -9.63 19.83 20.76
C GLY A 327 -10.22 18.71 19.92
N THR A 328 -11.34 18.14 20.38
CA THR A 328 -12.02 17.03 19.69
C THR A 328 -13.54 17.15 19.74
N VAL A 329 -14.22 16.66 18.70
CA VAL A 329 -15.70 16.66 18.62
C VAL A 329 -16.18 15.28 18.18
N THR A 330 -17.10 14.68 18.95
CA THR A 330 -17.72 13.38 18.65
C THR A 330 -19.24 13.51 18.60
N LEU A 331 -19.86 13.13 17.49
CA LEU A 331 -21.31 12.96 17.33
C LEU A 331 -21.60 11.47 17.15
N LYS A 332 -22.22 10.82 18.15
CA LYS A 332 -22.38 9.36 18.20
C LYS A 332 -23.84 8.95 18.42
N ALA A 333 -24.45 8.22 17.51
CA ALA A 333 -25.80 7.68 17.68
C ALA A 333 -25.79 6.15 17.60
N GLU A 334 -25.97 5.48 18.74
CA GLU A 334 -25.93 4.02 18.86
C GLU A 334 -27.34 3.44 18.91
N GLY A 335 -27.60 2.40 18.11
CA GLY A 335 -28.89 1.70 18.02
C GLY A 335 -29.38 1.60 16.58
N ASP A 336 -30.30 0.68 16.32
CA ASP A 336 -30.75 0.40 14.95
C ASP A 336 -31.35 1.63 14.27
N ARG A 337 -30.92 1.86 13.03
CA ARG A 337 -31.27 3.02 12.17
C ARG A 337 -30.91 4.40 12.75
N ALA A 338 -30.34 4.52 13.94
CA ALA A 338 -30.02 5.82 14.55
C ALA A 338 -29.09 6.66 13.66
N GLY A 339 -29.27 7.99 13.69
CA GLY A 339 -28.59 8.89 12.77
C GLY A 339 -27.70 9.97 13.43
N ALA A 340 -26.64 10.36 12.72
CA ALA A 340 -25.78 11.51 13.04
C ALA A 340 -25.83 12.51 11.88
N PHE A 341 -26.47 13.65 12.09
CA PHE A 341 -26.78 14.64 11.07
C PHE A 341 -26.06 15.96 11.32
N ASN A 342 -25.34 16.50 10.34
CA ASN A 342 -24.71 17.81 10.42
C ASN A 342 -25.09 18.70 9.22
N SER A 343 -25.76 19.81 9.51
CA SER A 343 -25.96 20.94 8.58
C SER A 343 -25.25 22.22 9.01
N GLY A 344 -24.80 22.29 10.27
CA GLY A 344 -24.07 23.43 10.82
C GLY A 344 -22.55 23.34 10.67
N THR A 345 -21.85 24.12 11.48
CA THR A 345 -20.38 24.20 11.52
C THR A 345 -19.82 23.45 12.73
N ILE A 346 -18.78 22.64 12.51
CA ILE A 346 -17.93 22.05 13.54
C ILE A 346 -16.49 22.46 13.26
N ASP A 347 -15.85 23.19 14.18
CA ASP A 347 -14.49 23.71 14.03
C ASP A 347 -13.57 23.25 15.17
N VAL A 348 -12.61 22.37 14.85
CA VAL A 348 -11.55 21.89 15.75
C VAL A 348 -10.15 22.36 15.30
N SER A 349 -10.10 23.34 14.39
CA SER A 349 -8.86 23.82 13.78
C SER A 349 -7.91 24.43 14.82
N ALA A 350 -6.60 24.31 14.59
CA ALA A 350 -5.58 24.99 15.37
C ALA A 350 -5.47 26.46 14.96
N LYS A 351 -5.45 27.37 15.95
CA LYS A 351 -5.37 28.82 15.74
C LYS A 351 -3.94 29.38 15.79
N ASP A 352 -2.95 28.58 16.19
CA ASP A 352 -1.53 28.96 16.17
C ASP A 352 -0.59 27.78 15.92
N ALA A 353 0.65 28.06 15.51
CA ALA A 353 1.65 27.07 15.10
C ALA A 353 2.16 26.13 16.21
N ARG A 354 1.89 26.41 17.48
CA ARG A 354 2.21 25.49 18.58
C ARG A 354 1.12 24.44 18.78
N SER A 355 -0.10 24.72 18.33
CA SER A 355 -1.25 23.84 18.48
C SER A 355 -1.39 22.84 17.33
N THR A 356 -1.87 21.65 17.67
CA THR A 356 -2.23 20.61 16.71
C THR A 356 -3.69 20.76 16.31
N ALA A 357 -4.00 20.60 15.03
CA ALA A 357 -5.38 20.53 14.56
C ALA A 357 -6.12 19.34 15.19
N GLY A 358 -7.40 19.53 15.50
CA GLY A 358 -8.19 18.57 16.26
C GLY A 358 -8.74 17.38 15.48
N SER A 359 -9.66 16.65 16.11
CA SER A 359 -10.36 15.50 15.51
C SER A 359 -11.88 15.68 15.53
N ILE A 360 -12.54 15.33 14.43
CA ILE A 360 -14.01 15.24 14.31
C ILE A 360 -14.38 13.80 14.00
N VAL A 361 -15.26 13.21 14.80
CA VAL A 361 -15.82 11.87 14.58
C VAL A 361 -17.35 11.96 14.51
N MET A 362 -17.96 11.43 13.44
CA MET A 362 -19.40 11.19 13.38
C MET A 362 -19.67 9.71 13.15
N SER A 363 -20.50 9.10 13.99
CA SER A 363 -20.62 7.65 14.08
C SER A 363 -22.05 7.22 14.37
N ALA A 364 -22.71 6.58 13.41
CA ALA A 364 -24.11 6.14 13.51
C ALA A 364 -24.46 5.14 12.38
N ALA A 365 -25.59 4.44 12.46
CA ALA A 365 -26.08 3.64 11.31
C ALA A 365 -26.28 4.53 10.06
N ASN A 366 -26.67 5.79 10.24
CA ASN A 366 -26.83 6.77 9.18
C ASN A 366 -26.07 8.06 9.49
N VAL A 367 -25.07 8.44 8.68
CA VAL A 367 -24.30 9.68 8.87
C VAL A 367 -24.50 10.60 7.67
N ILE A 368 -25.10 11.78 7.87
CA ILE A 368 -25.32 12.75 6.78
C ILE A 368 -24.72 14.11 7.14
N VAL A 369 -23.89 14.64 6.24
CA VAL A 369 -23.37 16.00 6.27
C VAL A 369 -23.87 16.73 5.03
N GLY A 370 -24.66 17.79 5.19
CA GLY A 370 -25.21 18.52 4.04
C GLY A 370 -25.91 19.83 4.41
N PRO A 371 -26.08 20.76 3.45
CA PRO A 371 -26.84 21.98 3.67
C PRO A 371 -28.23 21.69 4.25
N ASN A 372 -28.69 22.59 5.11
CA ASN A 372 -30.01 22.50 5.70
C ASN A 372 -31.08 22.54 4.60
N ILE A 373 -31.99 21.57 4.60
CA ILE A 373 -33.10 21.46 3.64
C ILE A 373 -34.48 21.56 4.30
N SER A 374 -34.53 21.98 5.57
CA SER A 374 -35.80 22.16 6.29
C SER A 374 -36.62 23.27 5.65
N THR A 375 -37.83 22.93 5.20
CA THR A 375 -38.80 23.88 4.63
C THR A 375 -39.50 24.74 5.68
N ASN A 376 -39.25 24.48 6.98
CA ASN A 376 -39.87 25.17 8.12
C ASN A 376 -39.01 26.30 8.70
N LEU A 377 -37.93 26.68 8.02
CA LEU A 377 -37.06 27.77 8.44
C LEU A 377 -37.65 29.14 8.10
N ASN A 378 -37.32 30.15 8.90
CA ASN A 378 -37.53 31.54 8.51
C ASN A 378 -36.58 31.88 7.35
N PRO A 379 -37.06 32.29 6.16
CA PRO A 379 -36.19 32.61 5.03
C PRO A 379 -35.20 33.75 5.29
N ASP A 380 -35.45 34.58 6.31
CA ASP A 380 -34.55 35.67 6.73
C ASP A 380 -33.50 35.26 7.79
N GLU A 381 -33.52 34.03 8.33
CA GLU A 381 -32.53 33.57 9.32
C GLU A 381 -31.28 33.03 8.60
N PRO A 382 -30.09 33.67 8.75
CA PRO A 382 -28.89 33.24 8.04
C PRO A 382 -28.39 31.91 8.60
N LEU A 383 -28.34 30.91 7.72
CA LEU A 383 -27.91 29.55 8.07
C LEU A 383 -26.38 29.46 8.16
N PRO A 384 -25.82 28.74 9.15
CA PRO A 384 -24.40 28.42 9.18
C PRO A 384 -23.96 27.65 7.93
N ALA A 385 -22.70 27.82 7.54
CA ALA A 385 -22.11 27.01 6.49
C ALA A 385 -21.90 25.57 6.98
N THR A 386 -22.29 24.59 6.16
CA THR A 386 -22.08 23.17 6.48
C THR A 386 -20.61 22.81 6.34
N GLN A 387 -19.90 22.85 7.45
CA GLN A 387 -18.45 22.73 7.48
C GLN A 387 -17.99 21.84 8.64
N LEU A 388 -17.08 20.91 8.34
CA LEU A 388 -16.28 20.20 9.32
C LEU A 388 -14.83 20.64 9.11
N LEU A 389 -14.28 21.42 10.05
CA LEU A 389 -12.97 22.07 9.93
C LEU A 389 -12.00 21.51 10.98
N ALA A 390 -10.94 20.87 10.52
CA ALA A 390 -9.81 20.37 11.29
C ALA A 390 -8.50 20.89 10.68
N GLU A 391 -8.43 22.20 10.44
CA GLU A 391 -7.29 22.84 9.77
C GLU A 391 -6.17 23.21 10.76
N GLY A 392 -4.93 23.37 10.30
CA GLY A 392 -3.87 23.86 11.19
C GLY A 392 -2.58 24.29 10.50
N PRO A 393 -1.88 25.34 10.99
CA PRO A 393 -0.67 25.86 10.34
C PRO A 393 0.45 24.82 10.25
N SER A 394 0.69 24.08 11.35
CA SER A 394 1.72 23.04 11.45
C SER A 394 1.27 21.67 10.95
N GLY A 395 0.00 21.51 10.55
CA GLY A 395 -0.55 20.29 10.01
C GLY A 395 -2.07 20.22 10.13
N GLY A 396 -2.71 19.55 9.17
CA GLY A 396 -4.15 19.24 9.23
C GLY A 396 -4.47 18.13 10.23
N GLY A 397 -5.71 18.14 10.72
CA GLY A 397 -6.22 17.21 11.72
C GLY A 397 -6.91 15.99 11.11
N THR A 398 -7.90 15.42 11.82
CA THR A 398 -8.61 14.22 11.36
C THR A 398 -10.11 14.39 11.33
N ILE A 399 -10.77 13.94 10.25
CA ILE A 399 -12.22 13.87 10.13
C ILE A 399 -12.61 12.43 9.77
N THR A 400 -13.37 11.76 10.63
CA THR A 400 -13.83 10.39 10.42
C THR A 400 -15.36 10.34 10.43
N LEU A 401 -15.96 9.89 9.32
CA LEU A 401 -17.36 9.47 9.29
C LEU A 401 -17.40 7.95 9.16
N ASN A 402 -18.06 7.25 10.09
CA ASN A 402 -18.20 5.79 10.03
C ASN A 402 -19.58 5.30 10.49
N ASN A 403 -19.87 4.02 10.20
CA ASN A 403 -21.07 3.36 10.70
C ASN A 403 -20.76 2.47 11.91
N VAL A 404 -21.57 2.57 12.97
CA VAL A 404 -21.42 1.79 14.22
C VAL A 404 -22.80 1.43 14.75
N GLY A 405 -22.94 0.22 15.31
CA GLY A 405 -24.08 -0.14 16.17
C GLY A 405 -25.26 -0.84 15.49
N ALA A 406 -25.11 -1.33 14.25
CA ALA A 406 -26.09 -2.21 13.62
C ALA A 406 -25.94 -3.65 14.15
N THR A 407 -26.54 -3.95 15.30
CA THR A 407 -26.57 -5.32 15.85
C THR A 407 -27.70 -6.17 15.26
N GLU A 408 -28.68 -5.57 14.57
CA GLU A 408 -29.77 -6.29 13.92
C GLU A 408 -29.66 -6.30 12.38
N SER A 409 -30.05 -7.45 11.83
CA SER A 409 -29.66 -8.02 10.52
C SER A 409 -30.12 -7.27 9.24
N GLN A 410 -30.71 -6.07 9.33
CA GLN A 410 -31.37 -5.41 8.17
C GLN A 410 -31.29 -3.87 8.10
N SER A 411 -30.39 -3.20 8.85
CA SER A 411 -30.21 -1.75 8.70
C SER A 411 -29.30 -1.40 7.49
N PRO A 412 -29.79 -0.67 6.46
CA PRO A 412 -28.91 -0.16 5.42
C PRO A 412 -28.02 0.94 6.02
N ASN A 413 -26.73 0.66 6.13
CA ASN A 413 -25.76 1.61 6.67
C ASN A 413 -25.41 2.64 5.60
N GLN A 414 -25.58 3.93 5.90
CA GLN A 414 -25.36 4.99 4.92
C GLN A 414 -24.44 6.09 5.45
N ILE A 415 -23.56 6.59 4.58
CA ILE A 415 -22.81 7.83 4.79
C ILE A 415 -23.05 8.72 3.58
N GLN A 416 -23.54 9.94 3.79
CA GLN A 416 -23.74 10.93 2.73
C GLN A 416 -23.08 12.28 3.05
N VAL A 417 -22.18 12.74 2.17
CA VAL A 417 -21.63 14.10 2.18
C VAL A 417 -22.20 14.85 0.97
N ARG A 418 -23.17 15.75 1.19
CA ARG A 418 -23.93 16.40 0.12
C ARG A 418 -23.20 17.60 -0.49
N ARG A 419 -23.58 17.96 -1.71
CA ARG A 419 -23.13 19.19 -2.37
C ARG A 419 -23.39 20.41 -1.48
N GLY A 420 -22.37 21.26 -1.33
CA GLY A 420 -22.39 22.41 -0.41
C GLY A 420 -21.79 22.13 0.97
N ALA A 421 -21.61 20.87 1.37
CA ALA A 421 -20.78 20.55 2.53
C ALA A 421 -19.28 20.64 2.21
N THR A 422 -18.49 21.12 3.17
CA THR A 422 -17.02 21.11 3.11
C THR A 422 -16.44 20.38 4.31
N LEU A 423 -15.61 19.38 4.07
CA LEU A 423 -14.75 18.73 5.06
C LEU A 423 -13.32 19.19 4.76
N SER A 424 -12.68 19.87 5.70
CA SER A 424 -11.33 20.40 5.53
C SER A 424 -10.41 19.94 6.65
N ALA A 425 -9.36 19.23 6.28
CA ALA A 425 -8.20 18.87 7.08
C ALA A 425 -6.94 19.46 6.43
N ASP A 426 -7.02 20.69 5.90
CA ASP A 426 -5.91 21.39 5.28
C ASP A 426 -4.84 21.80 6.31
N ALA A 427 -3.57 21.74 5.92
CA ALA A 427 -2.55 22.54 6.58
C ALA A 427 -2.64 24.00 6.10
N THR A 428 -2.48 24.99 6.98
CA THR A 428 -2.66 26.41 6.58
C THR A 428 -1.35 27.17 6.34
N ASP A 429 -0.18 26.61 6.70
CA ASP A 429 1.12 27.29 6.60
C ASP A 429 2.23 26.38 6.04
N ASP A 430 3.06 25.75 6.89
CA ASP A 430 4.16 24.84 6.53
C ASP A 430 3.83 23.34 6.75
N GLY A 431 2.66 23.04 7.31
CA GLY A 431 2.25 21.71 7.72
C GLY A 431 1.90 20.73 6.59
N LYS A 432 1.83 19.44 6.91
CA LYS A 432 1.25 18.42 6.01
C LYS A 432 -0.26 18.41 6.09
N GLY A 433 -0.93 18.10 4.97
CA GLY A 433 -2.37 17.85 4.96
C GLY A 433 -2.75 16.72 5.91
N GLY A 434 -3.93 16.82 6.52
CA GLY A 434 -4.46 15.85 7.48
C GLY A 434 -5.14 14.65 6.82
N THR A 435 -6.09 14.04 7.53
CA THR A 435 -6.79 12.83 7.06
C THR A 435 -8.30 12.99 7.12
N ILE A 436 -8.98 12.67 6.02
CA ILE A 436 -10.44 12.50 5.96
C ILE A 436 -10.73 11.03 5.64
N LYS A 437 -11.45 10.33 6.52
CA LYS A 437 -11.85 8.93 6.31
C LYS A 437 -13.37 8.81 6.32
N LEU A 438 -13.94 8.33 5.21
CA LEU A 438 -15.36 8.04 5.06
C LEU A 438 -15.50 6.52 4.82
N SER A 439 -15.88 5.77 5.85
CA SER A 439 -15.90 4.29 5.81
C SER A 439 -17.21 3.70 6.32
N THR A 440 -17.93 3.00 5.46
CA THR A 440 -19.10 2.19 5.86
C THR A 440 -18.72 0.77 6.29
N LEU A 441 -17.42 0.48 6.41
CA LEU A 441 -16.86 -0.86 6.66
C LEU A 441 -16.14 -0.95 8.02
N ASP A 442 -15.82 0.20 8.62
CA ASP A 442 -15.19 0.27 9.93
C ASP A 442 -16.09 -0.36 10.99
N GLY A 443 -15.55 -1.33 11.73
CA GLY A 443 -16.27 -2.05 12.78
C GLY A 443 -16.97 -3.33 12.34
N PHE A 444 -17.01 -3.65 11.04
CA PHE A 444 -17.51 -4.93 10.53
C PHE A 444 -16.37 -5.94 10.29
N THR A 445 -16.65 -7.19 10.60
CA THR A 445 -15.79 -8.34 10.25
C THR A 445 -15.91 -8.70 8.77
N VAL A 446 -14.94 -9.46 8.26
CA VAL A 446 -14.95 -9.93 6.86
C VAL A 446 -16.16 -10.79 6.54
N ASP A 447 -16.64 -11.59 7.50
CA ASP A 447 -17.86 -12.40 7.32
C ASP A 447 -19.10 -11.52 7.19
N GLU A 448 -19.21 -10.46 8.00
CA GLU A 448 -20.32 -9.51 7.97
C GLU A 448 -20.36 -8.71 6.67
N ILE A 449 -19.20 -8.31 6.13
CA ILE A 449 -19.06 -7.66 4.82
C ILE A 449 -19.47 -8.64 3.70
N ASN A 450 -18.95 -9.87 3.71
CA ASN A 450 -19.23 -10.89 2.69
C ASN A 450 -20.68 -11.37 2.69
N SER A 451 -21.39 -11.27 3.82
CA SER A 451 -22.78 -11.73 3.97
C SER A 451 -23.79 -10.98 3.09
N ASN A 452 -23.43 -9.82 2.53
CA ASN A 452 -24.33 -8.85 1.88
C ASN A 452 -25.47 -8.30 2.78
N LEU A 453 -25.52 -8.66 4.07
CA LEU A 453 -26.50 -8.12 5.02
C LEU A 453 -26.21 -6.66 5.37
N HIS A 454 -24.93 -6.28 5.39
CA HIS A 454 -24.45 -4.93 5.69
C HIS A 454 -23.99 -4.21 4.41
N ARG A 455 -24.94 -3.92 3.50
CA ARG A 455 -24.65 -3.04 2.36
C ARG A 455 -24.43 -1.61 2.85
N GLY A 456 -23.17 -1.31 3.15
CA GLY A 456 -22.71 0.05 3.44
C GLY A 456 -22.63 0.87 2.15
N GLU A 457 -23.43 1.94 2.10
CA GLU A 457 -23.52 2.88 0.98
C GLU A 457 -22.85 4.22 1.33
N LEU A 458 -21.85 4.60 0.54
CA LEU A 458 -21.15 5.87 0.65
C LEU A 458 -21.47 6.78 -0.54
N ARG A 459 -22.05 7.96 -0.29
CA ARG A 459 -22.41 8.96 -1.29
C ARG A 459 -21.71 10.29 -1.02
N VAL A 460 -20.84 10.75 -1.90
CA VAL A 460 -20.01 11.95 -1.72
C VAL A 460 -20.17 12.89 -2.90
N TYR A 461 -20.74 14.06 -2.65
CA TYR A 461 -20.96 15.15 -3.63
C TYR A 461 -20.49 16.51 -3.08
N GLY A 462 -19.94 16.53 -1.87
CA GLY A 462 -19.35 17.72 -1.23
C GLY A 462 -17.88 17.94 -1.59
N THR A 463 -17.24 18.86 -0.87
CA THR A 463 -15.80 19.15 -1.03
C THR A 463 -15.02 18.52 0.12
N LEU A 464 -13.97 17.73 -0.21
CA LEU A 464 -13.06 17.10 0.74
C LEU A 464 -11.65 17.68 0.51
N GLN A 465 -11.06 18.33 1.52
CA GLN A 465 -9.76 19.00 1.41
C GLN A 465 -8.79 18.45 2.45
N ALA A 466 -7.62 18.00 2.02
CA ALA A 466 -6.52 17.58 2.87
C ALA A 466 -5.19 18.00 2.22
N ARG A 467 -5.07 19.28 1.86
CA ARG A 467 -3.92 19.82 1.12
C ARG A 467 -2.75 20.12 2.05
N GLY A 468 -1.53 19.94 1.52
CA GLY A 468 -0.30 20.41 2.16
C GLY A 468 -0.27 21.93 2.27
N GLY A 469 0.52 22.49 3.17
CA GLY A 469 0.55 23.92 3.48
C GLY A 469 0.96 24.81 2.28
N LEU A 470 0.69 26.11 2.42
CA LEU A 470 0.98 27.12 1.40
C LEU A 470 2.48 27.37 1.23
N ASN A 471 3.23 27.34 2.32
CA ASN A 471 4.67 27.64 2.36
C ASN A 471 5.51 26.35 2.41
N GLY A 472 4.95 25.24 2.92
CA GLY A 472 5.60 23.95 3.01
C GLY A 472 4.63 22.79 3.24
N GLY A 473 5.13 21.55 3.16
CA GLY A 473 4.43 20.34 3.57
C GLY A 473 3.70 19.58 2.46
N ASP A 474 3.71 18.24 2.61
CA ASP A 474 3.07 17.29 1.69
C ASP A 474 1.55 17.32 1.79
N GLY A 475 0.87 16.86 0.74
CA GLY A 475 -0.57 16.58 0.79
C GLY A 475 -0.92 15.44 1.76
N GLY A 476 -2.16 15.47 2.25
CA GLY A 476 -2.74 14.52 3.19
C GLY A 476 -3.46 13.35 2.53
N ALA A 477 -4.43 12.78 3.23
CA ALA A 477 -5.16 11.59 2.77
C ALA A 477 -6.68 11.78 2.81
N VAL A 478 -7.36 11.32 1.75
CA VAL A 478 -8.81 11.17 1.69
C VAL A 478 -9.13 9.71 1.39
N GLU A 479 -9.88 9.02 2.24
CA GLU A 479 -10.37 7.67 2.01
C GLU A 479 -11.90 7.66 1.84
N THR A 480 -12.38 7.00 0.79
CA THR A 480 -13.79 6.73 0.53
C THR A 480 -14.00 5.22 0.36
N SER A 481 -14.48 4.54 1.39
CA SER A 481 -14.57 3.09 1.47
C SER A 481 -15.99 2.60 1.80
N GLY A 482 -16.49 1.64 1.01
CA GLY A 482 -17.83 1.07 1.21
C GLY A 482 -18.16 -0.08 0.27
N THR A 483 -19.28 -0.78 0.51
CA THR A 483 -19.74 -1.84 -0.42
C THR A 483 -20.26 -1.26 -1.74
N TYR A 484 -20.74 -0.01 -1.69
CA TYR A 484 -21.04 0.83 -2.84
C TYR A 484 -20.55 2.26 -2.54
N VAL A 485 -19.80 2.84 -3.47
CA VAL A 485 -19.27 4.21 -3.39
C VAL A 485 -19.72 5.00 -4.62
N SER A 486 -20.40 6.12 -4.40
CA SER A 486 -20.78 7.09 -5.42
C SER A 486 -20.14 8.43 -5.09
N VAL A 487 -19.15 8.85 -5.88
CA VAL A 487 -18.54 10.20 -5.79
C VAL A 487 -19.10 11.18 -6.82
N ARG A 488 -20.11 10.75 -7.57
CA ARG A 488 -20.72 11.52 -8.65
C ARG A 488 -22.15 11.05 -8.91
N ASP A 489 -23.02 12.00 -9.17
CA ASP A 489 -24.42 11.82 -9.51
C ASP A 489 -24.84 12.85 -10.57
N ALA A 490 -25.88 12.55 -11.35
CA ALA A 490 -26.33 13.42 -12.45
C ALA A 490 -27.00 14.72 -11.97
N ASP A 491 -27.75 14.65 -10.87
CA ASP A 491 -28.53 15.77 -10.34
C ASP A 491 -27.79 16.47 -9.19
N LEU A 492 -27.08 15.71 -8.37
CA LEU A 492 -26.35 16.21 -7.18
C LEU A 492 -24.92 16.69 -7.51
N GLY A 493 -24.34 16.27 -8.63
CA GLY A 493 -22.99 16.66 -9.07
C GLY A 493 -21.88 15.69 -8.61
N GLY A 494 -20.62 16.12 -8.77
CA GLY A 494 -19.43 15.35 -8.38
C GLY A 494 -18.76 15.88 -7.10
N ALA A 495 -18.08 15.00 -6.38
CA ALA A 495 -17.19 15.37 -5.28
C ALA A 495 -16.04 16.26 -5.77
N ASN A 496 -15.61 17.19 -4.93
CA ASN A 496 -14.40 17.98 -5.16
C ASN A 496 -13.32 17.54 -4.16
N ILE A 497 -12.39 16.71 -4.60
CA ILE A 497 -11.38 16.07 -3.75
C ILE A 497 -10.03 16.76 -3.98
N LEU A 498 -9.50 17.39 -2.95
CA LEU A 498 -8.29 18.21 -3.01
C LEU A 498 -7.25 17.70 -2.01
N VAL A 499 -6.31 16.88 -2.50
CA VAL A 499 -5.23 16.29 -1.70
C VAL A 499 -3.82 16.74 -2.14
N GLY A 500 -3.72 17.60 -3.16
CA GLY A 500 -2.42 18.08 -3.64
C GLY A 500 -1.63 18.87 -2.60
N ALA A 501 -0.31 18.86 -2.74
CA ALA A 501 0.56 19.81 -2.06
C ALA A 501 0.41 21.21 -2.70
N ARG A 502 0.48 22.28 -1.90
CA ARG A 502 0.46 23.67 -2.40
C ARG A 502 1.86 24.29 -2.53
N ALA A 503 2.82 23.84 -1.73
CA ALA A 503 4.23 24.25 -1.81
C ALA A 503 4.98 23.56 -2.97
N ALA A 504 5.90 24.27 -3.60
CA ALA A 504 6.70 23.74 -4.70
C ALA A 504 7.69 22.65 -4.23
N GLY A 505 7.68 21.49 -4.89
CA GLY A 505 8.57 20.36 -4.60
C GLY A 505 8.14 19.45 -3.46
N ALA A 506 7.04 19.75 -2.77
CA ALA A 506 6.40 18.84 -1.82
C ALA A 506 5.66 17.70 -2.54
N VAL A 507 5.40 16.60 -1.84
CA VAL A 507 4.74 15.41 -2.42
C VAL A 507 3.23 15.54 -2.35
N GLY A 508 2.54 15.20 -3.44
CA GLY A 508 1.08 15.12 -3.49
C GLY A 508 0.51 14.11 -2.50
N GLY A 509 -0.62 14.46 -1.88
CA GLY A 509 -1.39 13.55 -1.03
C GLY A 509 -2.11 12.48 -1.84
N ILE A 510 -2.96 11.68 -1.19
CA ILE A 510 -3.64 10.55 -1.82
C ILE A 510 -5.16 10.56 -1.60
N TRP A 511 -5.91 10.32 -2.68
CA TRP A 511 -7.29 9.88 -2.61
C TRP A 511 -7.33 8.36 -2.79
N SER A 512 -7.85 7.65 -1.79
CA SER A 512 -8.05 6.20 -1.79
C SER A 512 -9.53 5.84 -1.91
N VAL A 513 -9.90 5.08 -2.93
CA VAL A 513 -11.23 4.46 -3.07
C VAL A 513 -11.13 2.97 -2.75
N TYR A 514 -12.04 2.48 -1.90
CA TYR A 514 -12.21 1.05 -1.67
C TYR A 514 -13.65 0.61 -1.93
N SER A 515 -13.84 -0.42 -2.78
CA SER A 515 -15.12 -1.10 -2.97
C SER A 515 -14.94 -2.51 -3.53
N PRO A 516 -15.62 -3.56 -3.01
CA PRO A 516 -15.45 -4.95 -3.46
C PRO A 516 -15.67 -5.17 -4.96
N SER A 517 -16.56 -4.37 -5.58
CA SER A 517 -16.85 -4.38 -7.02
C SER A 517 -16.69 -2.96 -7.54
N LEU A 518 -15.89 -2.74 -8.59
CA LEU A 518 -15.52 -1.39 -9.04
C LEU A 518 -15.24 -1.29 -10.55
N THR A 519 -15.81 -0.26 -11.17
CA THR A 519 -15.56 0.13 -12.55
C THR A 519 -15.03 1.58 -12.64
N ILE A 520 -14.08 1.82 -13.55
CA ILE A 520 -13.62 3.13 -13.99
C ILE A 520 -14.06 3.38 -15.44
N GLY A 521 -14.54 4.57 -15.78
CA GLY A 521 -14.86 4.91 -17.18
C GLY A 521 -15.37 6.34 -17.40
N ARG A 522 -16.00 6.60 -18.55
CA ARG A 522 -16.58 7.91 -18.90
C ARG A 522 -18.01 8.09 -18.39
N GLY A 523 -18.27 9.27 -17.83
CA GLY A 523 -19.63 9.70 -17.44
C GLY A 523 -20.01 9.21 -16.04
N ASN A 524 -21.30 9.01 -15.80
CA ASN A 524 -21.84 8.74 -14.45
C ASN A 524 -22.18 7.25 -14.21
N GLY A 525 -21.64 6.35 -15.02
CA GLY A 525 -22.03 4.93 -15.00
C GLY A 525 -23.44 4.68 -15.54
N SER A 526 -23.89 3.44 -15.42
CA SER A 526 -25.18 2.97 -15.98
C SER A 526 -25.99 2.07 -15.04
N ALA A 527 -25.51 1.82 -13.83
CA ALA A 527 -26.14 0.96 -12.84
C ALA A 527 -25.96 1.54 -11.43
N ALA A 528 -27.05 1.63 -10.67
CA ALA A 528 -27.05 2.13 -9.28
C ALA A 528 -26.61 1.08 -8.24
N SER A 529 -25.93 0.02 -8.67
CA SER A 529 -25.59 -1.17 -7.86
C SER A 529 -24.11 -1.56 -7.93
N GLU A 530 -23.30 -0.85 -8.72
CA GLU A 530 -21.85 -1.07 -8.88
C GLU A 530 -21.13 0.24 -8.56
N THR A 531 -20.01 0.20 -7.84
CA THR A 531 -19.19 1.39 -7.63
C THR A 531 -18.59 1.84 -8.96
N TYR A 532 -18.92 3.06 -9.38
CA TYR A 532 -18.46 3.64 -10.63
C TYR A 532 -17.69 4.93 -10.38
N ILE A 533 -16.44 4.99 -10.81
CA ILE A 533 -15.57 6.17 -10.72
C ILE A 533 -15.36 6.75 -12.10
N ALA A 534 -15.69 8.03 -12.30
CA ALA A 534 -15.46 8.68 -13.59
C ALA A 534 -13.98 8.99 -13.77
N ASP A 535 -13.47 8.81 -14.99
CA ASP A 535 -12.11 9.23 -15.36
C ASP A 535 -11.87 10.73 -15.08
N THR A 536 -12.89 11.58 -15.28
CA THR A 536 -12.82 13.01 -14.90
C THR A 536 -12.61 13.28 -13.40
N ASP A 537 -13.05 12.39 -12.50
CA ASP A 537 -12.82 12.56 -11.05
C ASP A 537 -11.37 12.21 -10.69
N ILE A 538 -10.84 11.13 -11.29
CA ILE A 538 -9.42 10.75 -11.20
C ILE A 538 -8.54 11.88 -11.73
N ASN A 539 -8.88 12.43 -12.90
CA ASN A 539 -8.14 13.52 -13.54
C ASN A 539 -8.13 14.79 -12.70
N ALA A 540 -9.24 15.12 -12.03
CA ALA A 540 -9.30 16.29 -11.14
C ALA A 540 -8.26 16.17 -9.99
N VAL A 541 -8.14 14.98 -9.39
CA VAL A 541 -7.15 14.74 -8.33
C VAL A 541 -5.72 14.76 -8.86
N LEU A 542 -5.43 14.06 -9.97
CA LEU A 542 -4.09 14.06 -10.59
C LEU A 542 -3.64 15.48 -10.98
N ASN A 543 -4.52 16.24 -11.64
CA ASN A 543 -4.24 17.62 -12.07
C ASN A 543 -4.10 18.59 -10.88
N SER A 544 -4.68 18.28 -9.71
CA SER A 544 -4.44 19.03 -8.48
C SER A 544 -3.04 18.81 -7.87
N GLY A 545 -2.22 17.92 -8.44
CA GLY A 545 -0.96 17.47 -7.85
C GLY A 545 -1.16 16.41 -6.75
N GLY A 546 -2.23 15.60 -6.86
CA GLY A 546 -2.53 14.48 -5.96
C GLY A 546 -2.28 13.12 -6.61
N SER A 547 -2.21 12.08 -5.79
CA SER A 547 -2.18 10.67 -6.20
C SER A 547 -3.56 10.01 -6.01
N VAL A 548 -3.83 8.97 -6.78
CA VAL A 548 -5.08 8.21 -6.73
C VAL A 548 -4.79 6.73 -6.51
N GLY A 549 -5.34 6.17 -5.44
CA GLY A 549 -5.37 4.74 -5.14
C GLY A 549 -6.80 4.20 -5.27
N ILE A 550 -7.02 3.12 -6.00
CA ILE A 550 -8.33 2.49 -6.15
C ILE A 550 -8.17 0.98 -5.96
N SER A 551 -8.92 0.38 -5.04
CA SER A 551 -8.77 -1.01 -4.63
C SER A 551 -10.09 -1.76 -4.55
N THR A 552 -10.15 -3.00 -5.08
CA THR A 552 -11.23 -3.97 -4.73
C THR A 552 -10.88 -4.89 -3.56
N SER A 553 -9.62 -4.90 -3.10
CA SER A 553 -9.16 -5.67 -1.93
C SER A 553 -9.11 -4.87 -0.63
N TYR A 554 -9.88 -5.29 0.38
CA TYR A 554 -9.86 -4.74 1.75
C TYR A 554 -8.74 -5.37 2.59
N PRO A 555 -8.19 -4.69 3.62
CA PRO A 555 -7.31 -5.33 4.60
C PRO A 555 -7.95 -6.60 5.20
N PRO A 556 -7.29 -7.77 5.10
CA PRO A 556 -7.87 -9.04 5.53
C PRO A 556 -7.70 -9.28 7.03
N GLU A 557 -8.65 -10.01 7.60
CA GLU A 557 -8.63 -10.39 9.02
C GLU A 557 -7.78 -11.64 9.27
N LEU A 558 -6.94 -11.56 10.30
CA LEU A 558 -6.20 -12.70 10.84
C LEU A 558 -7.06 -13.38 11.91
N SER A 559 -7.62 -14.54 11.59
CA SER A 559 -8.33 -15.34 12.59
C SER A 559 -7.36 -15.95 13.61
N SER A 560 -7.59 -15.69 14.90
CA SER A 560 -6.76 -16.19 16.00
C SER A 560 -6.87 -17.70 16.23
N GLN A 561 -7.88 -18.36 15.63
CA GLN A 561 -8.20 -19.77 15.87
C GLN A 561 -7.73 -20.74 14.78
N THR A 562 -7.52 -20.29 13.54
CA THR A 562 -7.11 -21.18 12.42
C THR A 562 -5.91 -20.69 11.63
N GLN A 563 -5.34 -19.50 11.94
CA GLN A 563 -4.34 -18.81 11.11
C GLN A 563 -4.79 -18.57 9.64
N ALA A 564 -6.07 -18.83 9.34
CA ALA A 564 -6.63 -18.61 8.02
C ALA A 564 -6.91 -17.12 7.81
N ARG A 565 -6.33 -16.57 6.74
CA ARG A 565 -6.52 -15.19 6.28
C ARG A 565 -7.93 -15.07 5.69
N LYS A 566 -8.86 -14.41 6.40
CA LYS A 566 -10.19 -14.12 5.86
C LYS A 566 -10.11 -12.92 4.92
N THR A 567 -10.67 -13.03 3.73
CA THR A 567 -10.63 -12.01 2.69
C THR A 567 -12.04 -11.59 2.28
N VAL A 568 -12.22 -10.31 1.95
CA VAL A 568 -13.47 -9.84 1.34
C VAL A 568 -13.54 -10.41 -0.08
N VAL A 569 -14.72 -10.89 -0.49
CA VAL A 569 -14.96 -11.36 -1.85
C VAL A 569 -14.95 -10.14 -2.77
N SER A 570 -14.00 -10.12 -3.72
CA SER A 570 -13.78 -9.01 -4.63
C SER A 570 -14.06 -9.43 -6.07
N ASP A 571 -14.75 -8.58 -6.82
CA ASP A 571 -14.95 -8.72 -8.26
C ASP A 571 -13.77 -8.11 -9.04
N THR A 572 -13.81 -8.26 -10.36
CA THR A 572 -12.86 -7.67 -11.31
C THR A 572 -12.88 -6.14 -11.27
N LEU A 573 -11.72 -5.51 -11.10
CA LEU A 573 -11.56 -4.07 -11.31
C LEU A 573 -11.50 -3.80 -12.82
N THR A 574 -12.49 -3.09 -13.37
CA THR A 574 -12.58 -2.84 -14.81
C THR A 574 -12.34 -1.38 -15.18
N VAL A 575 -11.35 -1.08 -16.01
CA VAL A 575 -11.21 0.19 -16.74
C VAL A 575 -11.89 0.03 -18.10
N ARG A 576 -13.07 0.66 -18.27
CA ARG A 576 -13.91 0.50 -19.47
C ARG A 576 -13.30 1.09 -20.73
N SER A 577 -13.70 0.54 -21.87
CA SER A 577 -13.30 1.00 -23.20
C SER A 577 -13.50 2.51 -23.35
N GLY A 578 -12.48 3.19 -23.86
CA GLY A 578 -12.50 4.62 -24.09
C GLY A 578 -12.20 5.50 -22.87
N ALA A 579 -11.98 4.96 -21.66
CA ALA A 579 -11.59 5.76 -20.49
C ALA A 579 -10.34 6.62 -20.77
N ARG A 580 -10.32 7.87 -20.28
CA ARG A 580 -9.22 8.83 -20.47
C ARG A 580 -8.71 9.35 -19.14
N ILE A 581 -7.79 8.60 -18.52
CA ILE A 581 -7.07 9.06 -17.33
C ILE A 581 -5.92 9.95 -17.81
N VAL A 582 -5.99 11.26 -17.52
CA VAL A 582 -5.08 12.28 -18.05
C VAL A 582 -4.59 13.20 -16.93
N GLN A 583 -3.26 13.26 -16.78
CA GLN A 583 -2.55 14.26 -16.00
C GLN A 583 -1.96 15.31 -16.96
N SER A 584 -2.67 16.42 -17.12
CA SER A 584 -2.27 17.58 -17.94
C SER A 584 -1.72 18.74 -17.12
N GLU A 585 -1.93 18.74 -15.80
CA GLU A 585 -1.46 19.75 -14.85
C GLU A 585 -0.95 19.07 -13.56
N GLY A 586 -0.50 19.87 -12.59
CA GLY A 586 0.02 19.39 -11.31
C GLY A 586 1.56 19.35 -11.26
N LEU A 587 2.12 19.72 -10.11
CA LEU A 587 3.55 19.66 -9.84
C LEU A 587 3.85 18.40 -9.01
N GLY A 588 4.61 17.44 -9.55
CA GLY A 588 5.07 16.30 -8.75
C GLY A 588 5.36 15.01 -9.52
N GLY A 589 5.69 13.98 -8.74
CA GLY A 589 5.67 12.57 -9.13
C GLY A 589 4.42 11.93 -8.55
N ASN A 590 3.28 12.15 -9.19
CA ASN A 590 1.99 11.61 -8.77
C ASN A 590 1.94 10.09 -9.02
N ARG A 591 1.01 9.41 -8.36
CA ARG A 591 0.79 7.97 -8.57
C ARG A 591 -0.65 7.65 -8.95
N LEU A 592 -0.83 6.74 -9.89
CA LEU A 592 -2.07 6.03 -10.16
C LEU A 592 -1.87 4.56 -9.76
N TYR A 593 -2.50 4.15 -8.67
CA TYR A 593 -2.39 2.80 -8.11
C TYR A 593 -3.75 2.11 -8.19
N LEU A 594 -3.90 1.16 -9.11
CA LEU A 594 -5.11 0.35 -9.27
C LEU A 594 -4.83 -1.07 -8.78
N GLN A 595 -5.62 -1.55 -7.82
CA GLN A 595 -5.45 -2.85 -7.18
C GLN A 595 -6.74 -3.68 -7.18
N SER A 596 -6.64 -4.96 -7.52
CA SER A 596 -7.76 -5.90 -7.48
C SER A 596 -7.48 -7.07 -6.54
N GLY A 597 -8.50 -7.49 -5.79
CA GLY A 597 -8.51 -8.77 -5.08
C GLY A 597 -8.68 -9.99 -6.01
N SER A 598 -9.13 -9.75 -7.24
CA SER A 598 -9.35 -10.70 -8.33
C SER A 598 -8.60 -10.19 -9.57
N ASP A 599 -9.17 -10.32 -10.77
CA ASP A 599 -8.66 -9.75 -12.01
C ASP A 599 -8.70 -8.20 -12.04
N LEU A 600 -7.80 -7.61 -12.82
CA LEU A 600 -7.78 -6.20 -13.19
C LEU A 600 -7.75 -6.11 -14.73
N VAL A 601 -8.83 -5.60 -15.32
CA VAL A 601 -9.03 -5.55 -16.78
C VAL A 601 -9.02 -4.11 -17.26
N VAL A 602 -8.17 -3.80 -18.25
CA VAL A 602 -8.20 -2.56 -19.03
C VAL A 602 -8.65 -2.90 -20.44
N GLN A 603 -9.77 -2.33 -20.87
CA GLN A 603 -10.38 -2.60 -22.17
C GLN A 603 -9.84 -1.68 -23.28
N GLY A 604 -9.84 -2.18 -24.52
CA GLY A 604 -9.38 -1.46 -25.71
C GLY A 604 -9.94 -0.03 -25.87
N GLY A 605 -9.10 0.88 -26.33
CA GLY A 605 -9.39 2.31 -26.44
C GLY A 605 -9.25 3.11 -25.13
N ALA A 606 -8.94 2.46 -24.00
CA ALA A 606 -8.58 3.16 -22.76
C ALA A 606 -7.18 3.79 -22.86
N THR A 607 -7.00 4.91 -22.17
CA THR A 607 -5.76 5.69 -22.17
C THR A 607 -5.42 6.17 -20.76
N VAL A 608 -4.15 6.05 -20.39
CA VAL A 608 -3.52 6.63 -19.19
C VAL A 608 -2.36 7.49 -19.68
N THR A 609 -2.43 8.80 -19.52
CA THR A 609 -1.46 9.72 -20.13
C THR A 609 -1.09 10.86 -19.18
N SER A 610 0.20 11.03 -18.92
CA SER A 610 0.74 12.27 -18.36
C SER A 610 1.38 13.12 -19.45
N THR A 611 1.10 14.42 -19.42
CA THR A 611 1.79 15.45 -20.21
C THR A 611 2.42 16.53 -19.33
N ALA A 612 2.16 16.52 -18.01
CA ALA A 612 2.76 17.42 -17.03
C ALA A 612 3.21 16.64 -15.79
N GLY A 613 4.48 16.74 -15.43
CA GLY A 613 5.05 15.97 -14.31
C GLY A 613 5.13 14.45 -14.59
N LYS A 614 5.74 13.72 -13.66
CA LYS A 614 5.84 12.25 -13.74
C LYS A 614 4.57 11.62 -13.17
N LEU A 615 4.13 10.52 -13.77
CA LEU A 615 3.04 9.69 -13.26
C LEU A 615 3.51 8.26 -13.10
N ASP A 616 3.77 7.82 -11.87
CA ASP A 616 4.00 6.39 -11.59
C ASP A 616 2.66 5.64 -11.69
N VAL A 617 2.59 4.62 -12.53
CA VAL A 617 1.39 3.78 -12.71
C VAL A 617 1.65 2.40 -12.16
N SER A 618 0.72 1.85 -11.39
CA SER A 618 0.77 0.47 -10.92
C SER A 618 -0.59 -0.19 -11.08
N LEU A 619 -0.64 -1.27 -11.85
CA LEU A 619 -1.80 -2.13 -12.03
C LEU A 619 -1.48 -3.46 -11.34
N VAL A 620 -2.24 -3.80 -10.29
CA VAL A 620 -1.97 -4.95 -9.42
C VAL A 620 -3.23 -5.81 -9.32
N ALA A 621 -3.12 -7.09 -9.63
CA ALA A 621 -4.15 -8.09 -9.39
C ALA A 621 -3.70 -9.05 -8.27
N ASP A 622 -4.58 -9.95 -7.82
CA ASP A 622 -4.29 -10.93 -6.76
C ASP A 622 -3.73 -10.29 -5.47
N ALA A 623 -4.29 -9.16 -5.04
CA ALA A 623 -3.87 -8.45 -3.83
C ALA A 623 -3.85 -9.31 -2.54
N TYR A 624 -4.66 -10.38 -2.53
CA TYR A 624 -4.72 -11.34 -1.44
C TYR A 624 -3.64 -12.43 -1.51
N GLY A 625 -2.87 -12.53 -2.59
CA GLY A 625 -1.85 -13.56 -2.80
C GLY A 625 -2.44 -14.97 -2.82
N VAL A 626 -3.66 -15.11 -3.36
CA VAL A 626 -4.40 -16.38 -3.44
C VAL A 626 -4.24 -17.09 -4.79
N GLY A 627 -3.52 -16.47 -5.74
CA GLY A 627 -3.24 -17.01 -7.07
C GLY A 627 -4.40 -16.87 -8.06
N LYS A 628 -5.32 -15.91 -7.85
CA LYS A 628 -6.61 -15.80 -8.58
C LYS A 628 -6.85 -14.47 -9.30
N GLY A 629 -5.80 -13.71 -9.59
CA GLY A 629 -5.93 -12.40 -10.21
C GLY A 629 -4.91 -12.16 -11.29
N SER A 630 -5.41 -11.68 -12.43
CA SER A 630 -4.67 -11.38 -13.65
C SER A 630 -4.68 -9.88 -13.93
N VAL A 631 -3.58 -9.35 -14.46
CA VAL A 631 -3.61 -8.02 -15.09
C VAL A 631 -3.79 -8.21 -16.59
N ILE A 632 -4.90 -7.72 -17.14
CA ILE A 632 -5.29 -7.94 -18.53
C ILE A 632 -5.43 -6.59 -19.24
N LEU A 633 -4.57 -6.31 -20.20
CA LEU A 633 -4.64 -5.15 -21.10
C LEU A 633 -5.13 -5.63 -22.47
N ASP A 634 -6.44 -5.57 -22.71
CA ASP A 634 -7.11 -6.13 -23.89
C ASP A 634 -7.35 -5.06 -24.97
N GLY A 635 -6.26 -4.65 -25.65
CA GLY A 635 -6.30 -3.74 -26.79
C GLY A 635 -6.56 -4.44 -28.13
N ALA A 636 -7.13 -3.70 -29.09
CA ALA A 636 -7.33 -4.21 -30.44
C ALA A 636 -6.00 -4.60 -31.12
N SER A 637 -5.94 -5.80 -31.69
CA SER A 637 -4.70 -6.34 -32.28
C SER A 637 -4.35 -5.67 -33.62
N ARG A 638 -3.05 -5.40 -33.82
CA ARG A 638 -2.52 -4.92 -35.11
C ARG A 638 -2.10 -6.08 -35.99
N ALA A 639 -2.49 -6.04 -37.27
CA ALA A 639 -1.74 -6.72 -38.32
C ALA A 639 -0.37 -6.04 -38.47
N ALA A 640 0.70 -6.81 -38.63
CA ALA A 640 2.06 -6.28 -38.69
C ALA A 640 2.32 -5.52 -40.01
N ASP A 641 2.31 -4.19 -39.97
CA ASP A 641 2.91 -3.34 -41.01
C ASP A 641 4.27 -2.85 -40.51
N THR A 642 5.34 -3.33 -41.15
CA THR A 642 6.73 -3.18 -40.72
C THR A 642 7.36 -1.86 -41.15
N ARG A 643 6.56 -0.80 -41.33
CA ARG A 643 7.05 0.49 -41.86
C ARG A 643 6.59 1.71 -41.06
N GLN A 644 7.60 2.37 -40.50
CA GLN A 644 7.63 3.69 -39.86
C GLN A 644 7.19 3.77 -38.40
N GLY A 645 8.10 4.28 -37.57
CA GLY A 645 7.85 4.61 -36.17
C GLY A 645 7.08 5.92 -36.05
N LEU A 646 5.84 5.83 -35.59
CA LEU A 646 5.09 6.97 -35.04
C LEU A 646 4.25 6.49 -33.87
N GLU A 647 4.44 7.10 -32.69
CA GLU A 647 3.74 6.78 -31.45
C GLU A 647 2.28 7.25 -31.50
N VAL A 648 1.39 6.44 -32.06
CA VAL A 648 -0.06 6.59 -31.87
C VAL A 648 -0.63 5.20 -31.58
N ALA A 649 -1.39 5.07 -30.49
CA ALA A 649 -2.16 3.84 -30.25
C ALA A 649 -3.11 3.61 -31.43
N PRO A 650 -3.22 2.37 -31.96
CA PRO A 650 -4.12 2.09 -33.08
C PRO A 650 -5.57 2.40 -32.68
N GLU A 651 -6.46 2.59 -33.66
CA GLU A 651 -7.89 2.71 -33.38
C GLU A 651 -8.38 1.47 -32.60
N GLY A 652 -8.71 1.65 -31.31
CA GLY A 652 -9.09 0.57 -30.39
C GLY A 652 -7.96 -0.05 -29.54
N GLY A 653 -6.70 0.40 -29.69
CA GLY A 653 -5.58 0.00 -28.82
C GLY A 653 -5.61 0.69 -27.45
N ILE A 654 -4.76 0.25 -26.53
CA ILE A 654 -4.57 0.87 -25.20
C ILE A 654 -3.31 1.74 -25.24
N ALA A 655 -3.32 2.88 -24.55
CA ALA A 655 -2.13 3.73 -24.37
C ALA A 655 -1.80 3.95 -22.89
N ILE A 656 -0.54 3.75 -22.50
CA ILE A 656 -0.01 4.10 -21.18
C ILE A 656 1.26 4.95 -21.38
N GLN A 657 1.17 6.22 -21.03
CA GLN A 657 2.22 7.23 -21.22
C GLN A 657 2.50 7.93 -19.89
N THR A 658 3.66 7.68 -19.28
CA THR A 658 3.93 8.07 -17.87
C THR A 658 4.81 9.32 -17.71
N ASN A 659 5.29 9.91 -18.82
CA ASN A 659 6.14 11.10 -18.84
C ASN A 659 7.35 11.01 -17.87
N GLY A 660 8.12 9.92 -17.94
CA GLY A 660 9.27 9.68 -17.06
C GLY A 660 8.96 9.05 -15.69
N GLY A 661 7.69 8.69 -15.43
CA GLY A 661 7.27 7.84 -14.30
C GLY A 661 7.35 6.34 -14.63
N ASN A 662 7.33 5.49 -13.61
CA ASN A 662 7.46 4.04 -13.77
C ASN A 662 6.11 3.37 -14.09
N LEU A 663 6.14 2.17 -14.66
CA LEU A 663 4.96 1.32 -14.85
C LEU A 663 5.17 -0.06 -14.24
N ASN A 664 4.33 -0.43 -13.27
CA ASN A 664 4.29 -1.79 -12.71
C ASN A 664 3.01 -2.51 -13.15
N LEU A 665 3.14 -3.69 -13.73
CA LEU A 665 2.05 -4.61 -14.08
C LEU A 665 2.27 -5.91 -13.31
N MET A 666 1.48 -6.15 -12.26
CA MET A 666 1.69 -7.25 -11.31
C MET A 666 0.44 -8.13 -11.21
N GLY A 667 0.49 -9.30 -11.82
CA GLY A 667 -0.51 -10.36 -11.68
C GLY A 667 -0.27 -11.27 -10.49
N ALA A 668 -0.92 -12.44 -10.53
CA ALA A 668 -0.84 -13.50 -9.52
C ALA A 668 0.56 -13.70 -8.93
N VAL A 669 0.64 -13.59 -7.60
CA VAL A 669 1.92 -13.46 -6.87
C VAL A 669 2.63 -14.81 -6.71
N SER A 670 1.85 -15.90 -6.69
CA SER A 670 2.29 -17.28 -6.56
C SER A 670 1.49 -18.19 -7.51
N PRO A 671 2.07 -19.29 -8.03
CA PRO A 671 1.29 -20.36 -8.65
C PRO A 671 0.31 -20.93 -7.60
N ALA A 672 -0.96 -21.11 -7.98
CA ALA A 672 -1.97 -21.63 -7.05
C ALA A 672 -1.65 -23.08 -6.63
N THR A 673 -1.94 -23.43 -5.37
CA THR A 673 -1.65 -24.78 -4.85
C THR A 673 -2.59 -25.83 -5.42
N ALA A 674 -2.04 -26.93 -5.93
CA ALA A 674 -2.85 -28.04 -6.45
C ALA A 674 -3.85 -28.56 -5.40
N GLY A 675 -5.10 -28.78 -5.83
CA GLY A 675 -6.19 -29.29 -4.99
C GLY A 675 -7.23 -28.26 -4.52
N THR A 676 -7.04 -26.96 -4.78
CA THR A 676 -8.08 -25.94 -4.55
C THR A 676 -9.00 -25.80 -5.77
N THR A 677 -10.31 -25.73 -5.56
CA THR A 677 -11.38 -25.79 -6.59
C THR A 677 -11.51 -24.55 -7.49
N LEU A 678 -10.56 -23.63 -7.48
CA LEU A 678 -10.65 -22.32 -8.13
C LEU A 678 -9.28 -21.97 -8.74
N VAL A 679 -9.13 -22.25 -10.03
CA VAL A 679 -7.97 -21.89 -10.86
C VAL A 679 -8.27 -20.55 -11.55
N ASN A 680 -7.24 -19.85 -11.98
CA ASN A 680 -7.34 -18.64 -12.81
C ASN A 680 -7.41 -19.03 -14.29
N ASP A 681 -8.38 -18.51 -15.03
CA ASP A 681 -8.61 -18.82 -16.46
C ASP A 681 -7.79 -17.92 -17.42
N ASN A 682 -6.96 -17.02 -16.89
CA ASN A 682 -6.18 -16.04 -17.65
C ASN A 682 -4.67 -16.13 -17.32
N PRO A 683 -3.77 -15.70 -18.25
CA PRO A 683 -2.37 -15.51 -17.93
C PRO A 683 -2.19 -14.56 -16.75
N GLY A 684 -1.17 -14.78 -15.91
CA GLY A 684 -0.91 -13.92 -14.74
C GLY A 684 -0.82 -12.43 -15.13
N VAL A 685 -0.12 -12.12 -16.22
CA VAL A 685 -0.29 -10.85 -16.94
C VAL A 685 -0.49 -11.12 -18.44
N SER A 686 -1.49 -10.48 -19.03
CA SER A 686 -1.79 -10.51 -20.46
C SER A 686 -1.79 -9.10 -21.03
N ILE A 687 -1.00 -8.85 -22.08
CA ILE A 687 -0.90 -7.53 -22.74
C ILE A 687 -1.09 -7.71 -24.25
N ASN A 688 -2.13 -7.07 -24.80
CA ASN A 688 -2.49 -7.13 -26.20
C ASN A 688 -2.74 -5.72 -26.76
N GLY A 689 -2.30 -5.45 -28.00
CA GLY A 689 -2.61 -4.20 -28.70
C GLY A 689 -2.31 -2.90 -27.93
N THR A 690 -1.25 -2.87 -27.12
CA THR A 690 -0.98 -1.80 -26.15
C THR A 690 0.29 -1.01 -26.48
N VAL A 691 0.25 0.31 -26.34
CA VAL A 691 1.41 1.21 -26.44
C VAL A 691 1.80 1.70 -25.05
N ILE A 692 2.98 1.28 -24.58
CA ILE A 692 3.60 1.74 -23.33
C ILE A 692 4.80 2.63 -23.70
N SER A 693 4.80 3.87 -23.23
CA SER A 693 5.95 4.78 -23.36
C SER A 693 6.19 5.48 -22.02
N THR A 694 7.35 5.24 -21.41
CA THR A 694 7.75 5.94 -20.18
C THR A 694 8.67 7.13 -20.45
N ILE A 695 8.83 7.49 -21.72
CA ILE A 695 9.59 8.67 -22.14
C ILE A 695 8.88 9.93 -21.63
N GLY A 696 9.66 10.88 -21.14
CA GLY A 696 9.21 12.21 -20.77
C GLY A 696 10.35 13.21 -20.76
N THR A 697 10.06 14.42 -20.32
CA THR A 697 11.05 15.48 -20.11
C THR A 697 11.05 15.95 -18.65
N ASP A 698 12.23 16.12 -18.08
CA ASP A 698 12.36 16.75 -16.76
C ASP A 698 12.27 18.29 -16.85
N SER A 699 12.28 18.95 -15.69
CA SER A 699 12.23 20.42 -15.58
C SER A 699 13.43 21.15 -16.21
N THR A 700 14.47 20.44 -16.64
CA THR A 700 15.61 20.99 -17.39
C THR A 700 15.48 20.81 -18.90
N GLY A 701 14.40 20.16 -19.36
CA GLY A 701 14.18 19.81 -20.77
C GLY A 701 14.96 18.58 -21.23
N LYS A 702 15.58 17.82 -20.30
CA LYS A 702 16.30 16.60 -20.62
C LYS A 702 15.33 15.42 -20.72
N THR A 703 15.54 14.55 -21.70
CA THR A 703 14.80 13.29 -21.81
C THR A 703 15.05 12.42 -20.57
N VAL A 704 13.95 12.02 -19.93
CA VAL A 704 13.91 11.05 -18.84
C VAL A 704 13.05 9.86 -19.26
N ARG A 705 13.35 8.69 -18.70
CA ARG A 705 12.66 7.44 -18.95
C ARG A 705 12.40 6.78 -17.59
N GLY A 706 11.18 6.30 -17.37
CA GLY A 706 10.85 5.46 -16.21
C GLY A 706 11.05 3.98 -16.51
N ASP A 707 11.08 3.13 -15.49
CA ASP A 707 11.23 1.70 -15.67
C ASP A 707 9.87 1.00 -15.82
N VAL A 708 9.86 -0.12 -16.56
CA VAL A 708 8.70 -0.99 -16.74
C VAL A 708 8.98 -2.33 -16.08
N LEU A 709 8.13 -2.73 -15.14
CA LEU A 709 8.13 -4.05 -14.52
C LEU A 709 6.84 -4.79 -14.87
N VAL A 710 6.96 -5.96 -15.48
CA VAL A 710 5.86 -6.90 -15.71
C VAL A 710 6.15 -8.17 -14.94
N LYS A 711 5.23 -8.60 -14.06
CA LYS A 711 5.38 -9.83 -13.28
C LYS A 711 4.06 -10.58 -13.19
N GLY A 712 4.06 -11.88 -13.53
CA GLY A 712 2.87 -12.73 -13.41
C GLY A 712 3.18 -14.20 -13.22
N SER A 713 2.24 -14.92 -12.59
CA SER A 713 2.26 -16.38 -12.44
C SER A 713 1.04 -16.98 -13.14
N GLY A 714 1.24 -18.02 -13.94
CA GLY A 714 0.15 -18.77 -14.59
C GLY A 714 -0.53 -19.75 -13.63
N GLY A 715 -1.76 -20.13 -13.95
CA GLY A 715 -2.52 -21.13 -13.18
C GLY A 715 -1.88 -22.53 -13.15
N VAL A 716 -2.39 -23.39 -12.27
CA VAL A 716 -2.06 -24.82 -12.23
C VAL A 716 -3.05 -25.65 -13.03
N ALA A 717 -2.54 -26.62 -13.80
CA ALA A 717 -3.32 -27.74 -14.31
C ALA A 717 -3.86 -28.58 -13.14
N GLY A 718 -5.05 -28.28 -12.63
CA GLY A 718 -5.71 -29.09 -11.60
C GLY A 718 -6.32 -30.38 -12.18
N ASP A 719 -6.54 -31.40 -11.35
CA ASP A 719 -7.25 -32.63 -11.74
C ASP A 719 -8.70 -32.37 -12.22
N SER A 720 -9.24 -31.19 -11.95
CA SER A 720 -10.54 -30.73 -12.46
C SER A 720 -10.50 -30.18 -13.89
N VAL A 721 -9.31 -29.90 -14.45
CA VAL A 721 -9.10 -29.32 -15.79
C VAL A 721 -9.19 -30.41 -16.89
N SER A 722 -10.16 -31.32 -16.75
CA SER A 722 -10.50 -32.30 -17.79
C SER A 722 -11.41 -31.72 -18.89
N ALA A 723 -11.79 -30.44 -18.77
CA ALA A 723 -12.78 -29.77 -19.63
C ALA A 723 -12.37 -28.38 -20.17
N ASP A 724 -11.40 -27.68 -19.56
CA ASP A 724 -10.93 -26.40 -20.09
C ASP A 724 -9.75 -26.60 -21.06
N THR A 725 -9.87 -26.04 -22.25
CA THR A 725 -8.91 -26.13 -23.35
C THR A 725 -8.08 -24.85 -23.54
N THR A 726 -8.23 -23.85 -22.67
CA THR A 726 -7.56 -22.55 -22.76
C THR A 726 -6.11 -22.60 -22.26
N VAL A 727 -5.21 -23.12 -23.11
CA VAL A 727 -3.74 -23.19 -22.91
C VAL A 727 -3.12 -21.83 -22.48
N ALA A 728 -3.80 -20.70 -22.73
CA ALA A 728 -3.37 -19.37 -22.30
C ALA A 728 -3.37 -19.15 -20.78
N SER A 729 -4.31 -19.74 -20.03
CA SER A 729 -4.46 -19.55 -18.57
C SER A 729 -3.23 -19.93 -17.74
N GLN A 730 -2.40 -20.79 -18.31
CA GLN A 730 -1.24 -21.38 -17.67
C GLN A 730 0.06 -20.63 -18.01
N ILE A 731 -0.02 -19.46 -18.66
CA ILE A 731 1.15 -18.61 -18.98
C ILE A 731 1.40 -17.60 -17.85
N GLY A 732 2.67 -17.40 -17.47
CA GLY A 732 3.05 -16.41 -16.46
C GLY A 732 2.86 -14.96 -16.93
N VAL A 733 3.50 -14.62 -18.05
CA VAL A 733 3.30 -13.34 -18.75
C VAL A 733 3.15 -13.59 -20.25
N ALA A 734 2.07 -13.09 -20.85
CA ALA A 734 1.82 -13.11 -22.29
C ALA A 734 1.80 -11.68 -22.86
N ILE A 735 2.58 -11.39 -23.90
CA ILE A 735 2.60 -10.09 -24.60
C ILE A 735 2.43 -10.29 -26.11
N GLY A 736 1.47 -9.58 -26.71
CA GLY A 736 0.95 -9.88 -28.04
C GLY A 736 0.44 -8.68 -28.85
N GLY A 737 0.04 -8.97 -30.10
CA GLY A 737 -0.90 -8.15 -30.88
C GLY A 737 -0.41 -6.80 -31.38
N GLY A 738 0.89 -6.60 -31.54
CA GLY A 738 1.49 -5.32 -31.95
C GLY A 738 1.79 -4.40 -30.78
N THR A 739 1.99 -4.97 -29.59
CA THR A 739 2.34 -4.21 -28.37
C THR A 739 3.72 -3.58 -28.51
N THR A 740 3.85 -2.32 -28.08
CA THR A 740 5.12 -1.59 -28.02
C THR A 740 5.41 -1.13 -26.61
N ILE A 741 6.66 -1.30 -26.15
CA ILE A 741 7.15 -0.84 -24.86
C ILE A 741 8.41 -0.02 -25.10
N ASP A 742 8.42 1.27 -24.74
CA ASP A 742 9.61 2.12 -24.82
C ASP A 742 9.92 2.74 -23.45
N ALA A 743 11.07 2.39 -22.86
CA ALA A 743 11.33 2.66 -21.44
C ALA A 743 12.80 2.88 -21.05
N GLY A 744 13.05 3.04 -19.75
CA GLY A 744 14.38 3.01 -19.13
C GLY A 744 14.89 1.57 -19.12
N ASN A 745 14.63 0.85 -18.04
CA ASN A 745 14.73 -0.60 -17.99
C ASN A 745 13.37 -1.25 -18.27
N VAL A 746 13.39 -2.45 -18.88
CA VAL A 746 12.20 -3.29 -19.05
C VAL A 746 12.49 -4.65 -18.42
N THR A 747 11.77 -5.00 -17.36
CA THR A 747 11.91 -6.28 -16.66
C THR A 747 10.62 -7.08 -16.78
N ILE A 748 10.69 -8.28 -17.34
CA ILE A 748 9.55 -9.19 -17.52
C ILE A 748 9.86 -10.50 -16.78
N LEU A 749 9.05 -10.81 -15.76
CA LEU A 749 9.23 -11.98 -14.88
C LEU A 749 7.98 -12.86 -14.92
N GLY A 750 8.08 -14.02 -15.57
CA GLY A 750 6.96 -14.94 -15.73
C GLY A 750 7.23 -16.32 -15.10
N ASN A 751 6.28 -16.81 -14.31
CA ASN A 751 6.31 -18.15 -13.74
C ASN A 751 5.10 -18.98 -14.21
N SER A 752 5.28 -20.27 -14.46
CA SER A 752 4.25 -21.19 -14.94
C SER A 752 4.48 -22.59 -14.38
N THR A 753 3.42 -23.40 -14.36
CA THR A 753 3.48 -24.81 -13.97
C THR A 753 3.12 -25.77 -15.11
N SER A 754 3.05 -25.31 -16.36
CA SER A 754 2.69 -26.18 -17.49
C SER A 754 3.15 -25.67 -18.86
N VAL A 755 2.76 -24.44 -19.25
CA VAL A 755 3.00 -23.89 -20.60
C VAL A 755 4.25 -23.02 -20.58
N ALA A 756 4.09 -21.69 -20.60
CA ALA A 756 5.19 -20.75 -20.77
C ALA A 756 5.37 -19.86 -19.53
N GLY A 757 6.60 -19.72 -19.04
CA GLY A 757 6.91 -18.69 -18.05
C GLY A 757 6.61 -17.30 -18.64
N VAL A 758 7.28 -16.98 -19.74
CA VAL A 758 6.99 -15.78 -20.56
C VAL A 758 6.71 -16.21 -22.01
N SER A 759 5.70 -15.62 -22.65
CA SER A 759 5.42 -15.77 -24.09
C SER A 759 5.30 -14.40 -24.75
N LEU A 760 6.08 -14.16 -25.81
CA LEU A 760 6.10 -12.92 -26.59
C LEU A 760 5.80 -13.22 -28.07
N ALA A 761 4.90 -12.45 -28.69
CA ALA A 761 4.66 -12.49 -30.13
C ALA A 761 4.26 -11.10 -30.65
N ASN A 762 4.61 -10.74 -31.89
CA ASN A 762 4.28 -9.47 -32.54
C ASN A 762 4.44 -8.27 -31.57
N THR A 763 5.64 -8.12 -31.01
CA THR A 763 5.92 -7.23 -29.87
C THR A 763 7.25 -6.52 -30.07
N THR A 764 7.29 -5.21 -29.82
CA THR A 764 8.53 -4.41 -29.85
C THR A 764 8.84 -3.86 -28.46
N ILE A 765 10.04 -4.12 -27.95
CA ILE A 765 10.53 -3.60 -26.67
C ILE A 765 11.78 -2.76 -26.93
N SER A 766 11.83 -1.53 -26.43
CA SER A 766 12.87 -0.55 -26.71
C SER A 766 13.44 0.08 -25.45
N THR A 767 14.75 0.33 -25.46
CA THR A 767 15.47 1.18 -24.50
C THR A 767 16.58 1.96 -25.21
N ASP A 768 17.00 3.08 -24.62
CA ASP A 768 18.18 3.86 -25.05
C ASP A 768 19.48 3.30 -24.43
N LYS A 769 19.52 3.13 -23.10
CA LYS A 769 20.74 2.75 -22.35
C LYS A 769 20.51 1.78 -21.19
N GLY A 770 19.27 1.32 -21.01
CA GLY A 770 18.89 0.42 -19.92
C GLY A 770 19.09 -1.05 -20.27
N ILE A 771 18.41 -1.91 -19.52
CA ILE A 771 18.42 -3.36 -19.73
C ILE A 771 17.01 -3.83 -20.09
N ILE A 772 16.91 -4.66 -21.13
CA ILE A 772 15.74 -5.50 -21.40
C ILE A 772 16.01 -6.87 -20.76
N ASP A 773 15.34 -7.19 -19.65
CA ASP A 773 15.55 -8.39 -18.83
C ASP A 773 14.29 -9.26 -18.82
N ILE A 774 14.29 -10.32 -19.63
CA ILE A 774 13.18 -11.27 -19.78
C ILE A 774 13.56 -12.56 -19.06
N ARG A 775 12.77 -12.98 -18.07
CA ARG A 775 13.00 -14.20 -17.30
C ARG A 775 11.72 -15.02 -17.20
N GLY A 776 11.79 -16.26 -17.68
CA GLY A 776 10.65 -17.16 -17.73
C GLY A 776 10.99 -18.52 -17.14
N VAL A 777 10.17 -18.97 -16.19
CA VAL A 777 10.26 -20.29 -15.56
C VAL A 777 8.95 -21.03 -15.79
N SER A 778 9.04 -22.28 -16.26
CA SER A 778 7.92 -23.21 -16.40
C SER A 778 8.30 -24.56 -15.80
N GLU A 779 7.65 -24.93 -14.71
CA GLU A 779 7.93 -26.14 -13.92
C GLU A 779 6.67 -26.98 -13.69
N GLY A 780 6.49 -28.07 -14.45
CA GLY A 780 5.39 -28.97 -14.11
C GLY A 780 5.11 -30.16 -15.03
N GLY A 781 3.87 -30.65 -14.92
CA GLY A 781 3.49 -32.01 -15.31
C GLY A 781 3.32 -32.96 -14.11
N ARG A 782 2.54 -32.57 -13.08
CA ARG A 782 2.23 -33.41 -11.90
C ARG A 782 0.89 -34.15 -11.95
N THR A 783 -0.06 -33.66 -12.75
CA THR A 783 -1.47 -34.09 -12.80
C THR A 783 -1.87 -34.46 -14.23
N VAL A 784 -2.64 -35.54 -14.39
CA VAL A 784 -3.00 -36.14 -15.68
C VAL A 784 -4.32 -35.59 -16.23
N PRO A 785 -4.51 -35.46 -17.57
CA PRO A 785 -3.63 -35.92 -18.65
C PRO A 785 -2.67 -34.84 -19.20
N PHE A 786 -1.38 -35.16 -19.24
CA PHE A 786 -0.33 -34.26 -19.74
C PHE A 786 -0.47 -34.01 -21.26
N ARG A 787 -0.80 -32.78 -21.67
CA ARG A 787 -0.86 -32.37 -23.11
C ARG A 787 0.05 -31.21 -23.49
N GLU A 788 0.68 -30.56 -22.51
CA GLU A 788 1.30 -29.24 -22.69
C GLU A 788 2.83 -29.29 -22.65
N GLN A 789 3.43 -28.25 -23.22
CA GLN A 789 4.86 -28.17 -23.50
C GLN A 789 5.52 -27.12 -22.58
N PRO A 790 6.30 -27.53 -21.55
CA PRO A 790 6.95 -26.57 -20.66
C PRO A 790 8.06 -25.79 -21.36
N ILE A 791 7.89 -24.47 -21.44
CA ILE A 791 8.85 -23.54 -22.04
C ILE A 791 9.16 -22.44 -21.03
N GLY A 792 10.43 -22.14 -20.79
CA GLY A 792 10.80 -21.01 -19.93
C GLY A 792 10.38 -19.68 -20.56
N VAL A 793 11.04 -19.32 -21.67
CA VAL A 793 10.70 -18.15 -22.49
C VAL A 793 10.37 -18.61 -23.91
N ASP A 794 9.19 -18.24 -24.39
CA ASP A 794 8.70 -18.54 -25.74
C ASP A 794 8.65 -17.25 -26.57
N ILE A 795 9.49 -17.17 -27.61
CA ILE A 795 9.54 -16.06 -28.56
C ILE A 795 8.96 -16.55 -29.90
N GLY A 796 7.73 -16.12 -30.17
CA GLY A 796 7.00 -16.39 -31.41
C GLY A 796 7.38 -15.44 -32.55
N ALA A 797 6.49 -15.33 -33.54
CA ALA A 797 6.69 -14.48 -34.72
C ALA A 797 6.74 -12.98 -34.39
N GLY A 798 7.62 -12.22 -35.05
CA GLY A 798 7.65 -10.76 -35.04
C GLY A 798 8.04 -10.12 -33.71
N VAL A 799 9.03 -10.67 -32.97
CA VAL A 799 9.51 -10.08 -31.72
C VAL A 799 10.80 -9.29 -31.95
N THR A 800 10.77 -8.01 -31.60
CA THR A 800 11.90 -7.07 -31.77
C THR A 800 12.32 -6.47 -30.43
N LEU A 801 13.60 -6.60 -30.07
CA LEU A 801 14.20 -6.01 -28.87
C LEU A 801 15.25 -4.96 -29.29
N ASN A 802 14.92 -3.68 -29.17
CA ASN A 802 15.82 -2.57 -29.49
C ASN A 802 16.58 -2.15 -28.22
N ALA A 803 17.84 -2.56 -28.10
CA ALA A 803 18.66 -2.32 -26.93
C ALA A 803 19.29 -0.91 -26.90
N GLY A 804 19.36 -0.22 -28.05
CA GLY A 804 20.10 1.04 -28.16
C GLY A 804 21.59 0.88 -27.83
N GLN A 805 22.08 1.74 -26.95
CA GLN A 805 23.39 1.64 -26.28
C GLN A 805 23.35 0.79 -24.99
N GLY A 806 22.23 0.12 -24.70
CA GLY A 806 21.99 -0.74 -23.54
C GLY A 806 22.26 -2.23 -23.78
N SER A 807 21.67 -3.08 -22.94
CA SER A 807 21.89 -4.53 -22.92
C SER A 807 20.59 -5.36 -22.95
N VAL A 808 20.67 -6.62 -23.39
CA VAL A 808 19.55 -7.58 -23.42
C VAL A 808 19.90 -8.83 -22.64
N ARG A 809 18.95 -9.34 -21.86
CA ARG A 809 19.03 -10.63 -21.18
C ARG A 809 17.73 -11.42 -21.35
N ILE A 810 17.86 -12.68 -21.77
CA ILE A 810 16.78 -13.65 -21.86
C ILE A 810 17.22 -14.90 -21.07
N LEU A 811 16.53 -15.20 -19.96
CA LEU A 811 16.77 -16.38 -19.13
C LEU A 811 15.52 -17.27 -19.11
N GLY A 812 15.62 -18.48 -19.67
CA GLY A 812 14.50 -19.42 -19.74
C GLY A 812 14.77 -20.76 -19.06
N ARG A 813 13.84 -21.24 -18.24
CA ARG A 813 13.84 -22.58 -17.63
C ARG A 813 12.54 -23.32 -17.96
N GLY A 814 12.61 -24.42 -18.69
CA GLY A 814 11.48 -25.33 -18.92
C GLY A 814 11.80 -26.72 -18.40
N VAL A 815 11.13 -27.16 -17.34
CA VAL A 815 11.41 -28.46 -16.69
C VAL A 815 10.13 -29.26 -16.49
N ARG A 816 10.18 -30.54 -16.89
CA ARG A 816 9.15 -31.55 -16.63
C ARG A 816 9.44 -32.33 -15.35
N ASP A 817 8.39 -32.75 -14.64
CA ASP A 817 8.52 -33.68 -13.52
C ASP A 817 8.99 -35.08 -13.99
N ALA A 818 9.97 -35.65 -13.31
CA ALA A 818 10.67 -36.88 -13.73
C ALA A 818 9.80 -38.15 -13.67
N GLY A 819 8.62 -38.09 -13.02
CA GLY A 819 7.67 -39.20 -12.94
C GLY A 819 6.73 -39.36 -14.14
N ALA A 820 6.65 -38.38 -15.05
CA ALA A 820 5.70 -38.39 -16.16
C ALA A 820 6.20 -39.25 -17.34
N ALA A 821 5.77 -40.51 -17.40
CA ALA A 821 6.12 -41.48 -18.44
C ALA A 821 5.41 -41.22 -19.80
N VAL A 822 5.55 -40.01 -20.34
CA VAL A 822 4.93 -39.57 -21.61
C VAL A 822 6.00 -39.41 -22.69
N THR A 823 5.81 -40.11 -23.79
CA THR A 823 6.63 -39.99 -25.00
C THR A 823 6.08 -38.90 -25.93
N GLY A 824 6.96 -38.08 -26.52
CA GLY A 824 6.62 -37.22 -27.67
C GLY A 824 6.35 -35.74 -27.40
N VAL A 825 6.53 -35.24 -26.18
CA VAL A 825 6.60 -33.79 -25.89
C VAL A 825 7.98 -33.50 -25.32
N ASP A 826 8.55 -32.32 -25.59
CA ASP A 826 9.88 -31.87 -25.12
C ASP A 826 9.81 -30.50 -24.45
N ALA A 827 10.49 -30.33 -23.30
CA ALA A 827 10.57 -29.05 -22.60
C ALA A 827 11.76 -28.23 -23.11
N TYR A 828 11.61 -26.90 -23.17
CA TYR A 828 12.65 -25.99 -23.67
C TYR A 828 12.95 -24.87 -22.67
N GLY A 829 14.21 -24.48 -22.54
CA GLY A 829 14.56 -23.29 -21.76
C GLY A 829 14.08 -22.03 -22.46
N VAL A 830 14.62 -21.77 -23.65
CA VAL A 830 14.20 -20.67 -24.53
C VAL A 830 13.82 -21.24 -25.90
N ARG A 831 12.61 -20.95 -26.39
CA ARG A 831 12.24 -21.14 -27.80
C ARG A 831 12.33 -19.79 -28.51
N ALA A 832 13.14 -19.69 -29.56
CA ALA A 832 13.48 -18.42 -30.21
C ALA A 832 13.23 -18.47 -31.72
N ASN A 833 11.95 -18.47 -32.13
CA ASN A 833 11.59 -18.70 -33.51
C ASN A 833 11.79 -17.47 -34.41
N ASP A 834 11.43 -16.26 -33.95
CA ASP A 834 11.62 -15.03 -34.73
C ASP A 834 12.02 -13.88 -33.80
N LEU A 835 13.28 -13.92 -33.36
CA LEU A 835 13.87 -12.98 -32.42
C LEU A 835 14.83 -12.03 -33.13
N LEU A 836 14.40 -10.79 -33.31
CA LEU A 836 15.25 -9.70 -33.75
C LEU A 836 15.76 -8.89 -32.54
N ILE A 837 17.07 -8.70 -32.45
CA ILE A 837 17.72 -7.80 -31.49
C ILE A 837 18.48 -6.71 -32.25
N THR A 838 18.17 -5.45 -31.96
CA THR A 838 18.89 -4.29 -32.54
C THR A 838 19.67 -3.55 -31.47
N THR A 839 20.73 -2.87 -31.89
CA THR A 839 21.59 -2.01 -31.07
C THR A 839 21.85 -0.71 -31.83
N SER A 840 22.28 0.37 -31.19
CA SER A 840 22.60 1.64 -31.87
C SER A 840 24.02 2.11 -31.60
N GLU A 841 24.60 2.76 -32.62
CA GLU A 841 25.94 3.36 -32.55
C GLU A 841 27.05 2.37 -32.11
N ALA A 842 28.12 2.88 -31.51
CA ALA A 842 29.13 2.06 -30.84
C ALA A 842 28.75 1.85 -29.37
N ASN A 843 28.41 0.62 -29.03
CA ASN A 843 28.03 0.14 -27.70
C ASN A 843 29.04 -0.87 -27.08
N PRO A 844 30.36 -0.59 -27.09
CA PRO A 844 31.37 -1.56 -26.68
C PRO A 844 31.25 -1.93 -25.20
N GLY A 845 31.23 -3.23 -24.90
CA GLY A 845 31.14 -3.77 -23.53
C GLY A 845 29.71 -4.01 -23.02
N GLN A 846 28.69 -3.61 -23.79
CA GLN A 846 27.30 -4.04 -23.56
C GLN A 846 27.09 -5.49 -23.99
N GLN A 847 26.06 -6.15 -23.45
CA GLN A 847 25.85 -7.58 -23.64
C GLN A 847 24.44 -7.96 -24.10
N ILE A 848 24.39 -8.97 -24.95
CA ILE A 848 23.19 -9.71 -25.35
C ILE A 848 23.36 -11.13 -24.82
N THR A 849 22.69 -11.45 -23.72
CA THR A 849 22.77 -12.74 -23.04
C THR A 849 21.50 -13.55 -23.27
N ILE A 850 21.61 -14.75 -23.83
CA ILE A 850 20.50 -15.69 -23.99
C ILE A 850 20.91 -17.00 -23.34
N VAL A 851 20.20 -17.41 -22.27
CA VAL A 851 20.50 -18.66 -21.55
C VAL A 851 19.23 -19.49 -21.35
N GLY A 852 19.27 -20.74 -21.77
CA GLY A 852 18.14 -21.66 -21.69
C GLY A 852 18.47 -22.98 -21.01
N GLN A 853 17.67 -23.38 -20.03
CA GLN A 853 17.72 -24.68 -19.37
C GLN A 853 16.48 -25.52 -19.66
N SER A 854 16.66 -26.71 -20.24
CA SER A 854 15.64 -27.76 -20.28
C SER A 854 15.88 -28.84 -19.20
N GLY A 855 14.84 -29.58 -18.84
CA GLY A 855 14.93 -30.74 -17.94
C GLY A 855 13.69 -31.63 -17.98
N GLY A 856 13.83 -32.88 -17.55
CA GLY A 856 12.81 -33.93 -17.56
C GLY A 856 12.39 -34.40 -18.97
N SER A 857 13.20 -34.15 -20.01
CA SER A 857 12.83 -34.46 -21.41
C SER A 857 14.03 -34.59 -22.35
N ALA A 858 13.81 -34.73 -23.66
CA ALA A 858 14.86 -34.73 -24.68
C ALA A 858 15.03 -33.37 -25.38
N GLY A 859 14.32 -32.34 -24.93
CA GLY A 859 14.34 -31.00 -25.51
C GLY A 859 15.62 -30.21 -25.22
N ALA A 860 15.94 -29.27 -26.10
CA ALA A 860 17.12 -28.42 -26.00
C ALA A 860 16.94 -27.29 -24.97
N GLY A 861 18.05 -26.82 -24.40
CA GLY A 861 18.06 -25.63 -23.55
C GLY A 861 17.68 -24.38 -24.34
N ILE A 862 18.23 -24.21 -25.54
CA ILE A 862 17.76 -23.23 -26.54
C ILE A 862 17.31 -23.96 -27.81
N GLN A 863 16.11 -23.64 -28.28
CA GLN A 863 15.43 -24.25 -29.42
C GLN A 863 15.01 -23.20 -30.46
N VAL A 864 15.26 -23.50 -31.74
CA VAL A 864 14.70 -22.79 -32.90
C VAL A 864 14.02 -23.83 -33.80
N ASP A 865 12.74 -23.64 -34.09
CA ASP A 865 11.97 -24.59 -34.88
C ASP A 865 12.33 -24.54 -36.37
N SER A 866 12.09 -25.66 -37.07
CA SER A 866 12.47 -25.80 -38.48
C SER A 866 11.77 -24.78 -39.38
N GLY A 867 12.56 -24.08 -40.20
CA GLY A 867 12.07 -23.08 -41.16
C GLY A 867 11.80 -21.68 -40.57
N GLN A 868 12.06 -21.47 -39.28
CA GLN A 868 11.91 -20.17 -38.62
C GLN A 868 13.15 -19.28 -38.79
N PRO A 869 13.02 -17.94 -38.79
CA PRO A 869 14.16 -17.00 -38.93
C PRO A 869 15.24 -17.14 -37.85
N GLY A 870 14.88 -17.61 -36.65
CA GLY A 870 15.77 -17.82 -35.53
C GLY A 870 16.15 -16.53 -34.82
N ILE A 871 17.42 -16.47 -34.39
CA ILE A 871 17.98 -15.33 -33.65
C ILE A 871 18.77 -14.44 -34.61
N GLN A 872 18.39 -13.16 -34.69
CA GLN A 872 19.03 -12.15 -35.52
C GLN A 872 19.53 -11.00 -34.64
N VAL A 873 20.78 -10.60 -34.80
CA VAL A 873 21.41 -9.50 -34.07
C VAL A 873 22.10 -8.58 -35.06
N TYR A 874 21.80 -7.28 -35.02
CA TYR A 874 22.53 -6.26 -35.77
C TYR A 874 22.57 -4.91 -35.05
N GLY A 875 23.42 -3.99 -35.52
CA GLY A 875 23.36 -2.58 -35.17
C GLY A 875 22.51 -1.79 -36.16
N LEU A 876 22.02 -0.64 -35.74
CA LEU A 876 21.36 0.36 -36.56
C LEU A 876 22.25 1.61 -36.65
N GLY A 877 22.44 2.11 -37.87
CA GLY A 877 23.16 3.34 -38.13
C GLY A 877 22.45 4.58 -37.54
N PRO A 878 23.08 5.77 -37.59
CA PRO A 878 22.54 6.98 -36.96
C PRO A 878 21.14 7.42 -37.42
N GLY A 879 20.68 6.95 -38.59
CA GLY A 879 19.32 7.17 -39.09
C GLY A 879 18.27 6.13 -38.66
N GLY A 880 18.64 5.12 -37.85
CA GLY A 880 17.73 4.07 -37.36
C GLY A 880 17.27 3.04 -38.40
N ILE A 881 17.69 3.17 -39.66
CA ILE A 881 17.20 2.37 -40.80
C ILE A 881 18.27 1.51 -41.48
N ASP A 882 19.53 1.91 -41.44
CA ASP A 882 20.62 1.19 -42.11
C ASP A 882 21.21 0.13 -41.17
N PRO A 883 21.23 -1.16 -41.54
CA PRO A 883 21.85 -2.20 -40.73
C PRO A 883 23.37 -2.04 -40.75
N ILE A 884 23.96 -1.83 -39.58
CA ILE A 884 25.40 -1.82 -39.32
C ILE A 884 25.80 -3.03 -38.47
N THR A 885 27.09 -3.26 -38.32
CA THR A 885 27.61 -4.26 -37.39
C THR A 885 27.57 -3.72 -35.95
N SER A 886 26.96 -4.48 -35.04
CA SER A 886 26.93 -4.17 -33.61
C SER A 886 28.33 -4.25 -32.98
N SER A 887 28.56 -3.59 -31.85
CA SER A 887 29.76 -3.82 -31.02
C SER A 887 29.46 -4.51 -29.69
N ALA A 888 28.22 -4.95 -29.48
CA ALA A 888 27.82 -5.71 -28.30
C ALA A 888 28.46 -7.09 -28.28
N ASP A 889 28.84 -7.51 -27.08
CA ASP A 889 29.19 -8.89 -26.79
C ASP A 889 27.92 -9.76 -26.78
N ILE A 890 27.97 -10.96 -27.38
CA ILE A 890 26.87 -11.92 -27.41
C ILE A 890 27.27 -13.14 -26.58
N VAL A 891 26.44 -13.53 -25.61
CA VAL A 891 26.65 -14.73 -24.78
C VAL A 891 25.47 -15.68 -24.96
N ILE A 892 25.75 -16.88 -25.48
CA ILE A 892 24.79 -17.96 -25.67
C ILE A 892 25.11 -19.08 -24.68
N GLY A 893 24.18 -19.34 -23.77
CA GLY A 893 24.29 -20.36 -22.74
C GLY A 893 23.19 -21.41 -22.85
N ALA A 894 23.51 -22.68 -22.63
CA ALA A 894 22.46 -23.70 -22.48
C ALA A 894 22.84 -24.84 -21.55
N SER A 895 21.81 -25.43 -20.96
CA SER A 895 21.87 -26.67 -20.20
C SER A 895 20.67 -27.54 -20.58
N ALA A 896 20.88 -28.85 -20.66
CA ALA A 896 19.84 -29.82 -20.98
C ALA A 896 20.22 -31.17 -20.36
N ASP A 897 19.21 -31.99 -20.07
CA ASP A 897 19.41 -33.34 -19.54
C ASP A 897 20.22 -34.22 -20.50
N ALA A 898 20.89 -35.24 -19.95
CA ALA A 898 21.67 -36.21 -20.74
C ALA A 898 20.83 -36.99 -21.78
N SER A 899 19.50 -37.00 -21.64
CA SER A 899 18.54 -37.52 -22.63
C SER A 899 18.36 -36.63 -23.86
N ALA A 900 18.71 -35.34 -23.78
CA ALA A 900 18.59 -34.41 -24.90
C ALA A 900 19.70 -34.64 -25.92
N THR A 901 19.34 -34.67 -27.20
CA THR A 901 20.31 -34.88 -28.30
C THR A 901 21.27 -33.70 -28.46
N ARG A 902 20.80 -32.48 -28.15
CA ARG A 902 21.56 -31.23 -28.16
C ARG A 902 21.03 -30.28 -27.09
N ALA A 903 21.90 -29.58 -26.38
CA ALA A 903 21.52 -28.46 -25.51
C ALA A 903 21.29 -27.16 -26.31
N LEU A 904 21.93 -27.01 -27.47
CA LEU A 904 21.80 -25.88 -28.38
C LEU A 904 21.23 -26.33 -29.74
N ASN A 905 20.08 -25.79 -30.11
CA ASN A 905 19.59 -25.78 -31.49
C ASN A 905 19.24 -24.32 -31.87
N LEU A 906 20.18 -23.62 -32.51
CA LEU A 906 20.02 -22.21 -32.90
C LEU A 906 19.54 -22.02 -34.35
N GLY A 907 19.30 -23.10 -35.10
CA GLY A 907 19.04 -23.02 -36.54
C GLY A 907 20.20 -22.34 -37.29
N THR A 908 19.87 -21.32 -38.08
CA THR A 908 20.79 -20.45 -38.83
C THR A 908 20.78 -19.02 -38.26
N PRO A 909 21.37 -18.78 -37.07
CA PRO A 909 21.35 -17.47 -36.43
C PRO A 909 22.21 -16.47 -37.19
N THR A 910 21.84 -15.19 -37.17
CA THR A 910 22.60 -14.10 -37.80
C THR A 910 23.20 -13.20 -36.73
N PHE A 911 24.51 -13.34 -36.45
CA PHE A 911 25.20 -12.60 -35.39
C PHE A 911 26.09 -11.48 -35.94
N ASN A 912 25.49 -10.35 -36.36
CA ASN A 912 26.20 -9.21 -36.91
C ASN A 912 26.81 -8.31 -35.82
N THR A 913 27.93 -8.78 -35.25
CA THR A 913 28.73 -8.04 -34.26
C THR A 913 30.24 -8.08 -34.57
N ILE A 914 30.98 -7.03 -34.20
CA ILE A 914 32.46 -6.99 -34.02
C ILE A 914 32.87 -7.32 -32.58
N GLY A 915 31.90 -7.40 -31.66
CA GLY A 915 32.11 -7.83 -30.28
C GLY A 915 32.49 -9.30 -30.17
N ARG A 916 32.56 -9.80 -28.94
CA ARG A 916 32.88 -11.20 -28.65
C ARG A 916 31.61 -12.04 -28.75
N LEU A 917 31.69 -13.20 -29.38
CA LEU A 917 30.64 -14.21 -29.42
C LEU A 917 31.03 -15.38 -28.50
N ASN A 918 30.32 -15.58 -27.40
CA ASN A 918 30.67 -16.58 -26.41
C ASN A 918 29.62 -17.71 -26.31
N PHE A 919 30.11 -18.95 -26.32
CA PHE A 919 29.31 -20.15 -26.10
C PHE A 919 29.78 -20.87 -24.83
N ARG A 920 28.87 -21.15 -23.89
CA ARG A 920 29.20 -21.89 -22.66
C ARG A 920 28.03 -22.73 -22.12
N PRO A 921 28.28 -23.84 -21.40
CA PRO A 921 27.25 -24.51 -20.61
C PRO A 921 26.79 -23.63 -19.45
N ALA A 922 25.54 -23.19 -19.50
CA ALA A 922 24.92 -22.33 -18.48
C ALA A 922 23.41 -22.61 -18.39
N GLY A 923 22.85 -22.48 -17.20
CA GLY A 923 21.46 -22.79 -16.91
C GLY A 923 20.73 -21.67 -16.18
N VAL A 924 19.56 -22.01 -15.66
CA VAL A 924 18.65 -21.10 -14.96
C VAL A 924 18.06 -21.83 -13.75
N SER A 925 18.15 -21.22 -12.56
CA SER A 925 17.57 -21.74 -11.32
C SER A 925 16.04 -21.64 -11.32
N ALA A 926 15.39 -22.33 -10.37
CA ALA A 926 13.93 -22.22 -10.16
C ALA A 926 13.47 -20.75 -9.90
N ASP A 927 14.32 -19.93 -9.28
CA ASP A 927 14.07 -18.49 -9.06
C ASP A 927 14.31 -17.62 -10.31
N GLY A 928 14.55 -18.21 -11.48
CA GLY A 928 14.89 -17.46 -12.70
C GLY A 928 16.25 -16.76 -12.65
N LYS A 929 17.22 -17.29 -11.89
CA LYS A 929 18.59 -16.73 -11.84
C LYS A 929 19.57 -17.54 -12.67
N LEU A 930 20.56 -16.88 -13.25
CA LEU A 930 21.61 -17.53 -14.04
C LEU A 930 22.47 -18.48 -13.19
N THR A 931 22.79 -19.66 -13.74
CA THR A 931 23.74 -20.64 -13.21
C THR A 931 24.76 -21.05 -14.27
N GLU A 932 25.96 -21.54 -13.90
CA GLU A 932 26.90 -22.17 -14.84
C GLU A 932 26.95 -23.69 -14.64
N ALA A 933 27.12 -24.44 -15.73
CA ALA A 933 27.26 -25.89 -15.74
C ALA A 933 28.73 -26.26 -16.05
N THR A 934 29.65 -25.80 -15.20
CA THR A 934 31.10 -25.77 -15.48
C THR A 934 31.74 -27.13 -15.80
N ALA A 935 31.17 -28.23 -15.28
CA ALA A 935 31.64 -29.59 -15.52
C ALA A 935 31.14 -30.22 -16.84
N THR A 936 30.13 -29.64 -17.50
CA THR A 936 29.59 -30.16 -18.76
C THR A 936 30.61 -29.97 -19.87
N ALA A 937 31.11 -31.06 -20.46
CA ALA A 937 32.09 -30.99 -21.54
C ALA A 937 31.51 -30.30 -22.80
N ILE A 938 32.33 -29.55 -23.54
CA ILE A 938 31.92 -28.83 -24.75
C ILE A 938 32.45 -29.55 -25.98
N ARG A 939 31.59 -29.82 -26.97
CA ARG A 939 32.02 -30.30 -28.29
C ARG A 939 31.83 -29.23 -29.36
N VAL A 940 32.85 -28.98 -30.17
CA VAL A 940 32.79 -28.04 -31.31
C VAL A 940 32.83 -28.86 -32.59
N GLY A 941 31.72 -28.89 -33.34
CA GLY A 941 31.60 -29.76 -34.51
C GLY A 941 30.17 -30.02 -34.97
N THR A 942 30.00 -30.99 -35.86
CA THR A 942 28.71 -31.32 -36.50
C THR A 942 28.34 -32.80 -36.40
N GLY A 943 29.29 -33.67 -36.04
CA GLY A 943 29.14 -35.13 -36.04
C GLY A 943 28.96 -35.76 -34.66
N ALA A 944 29.18 -37.07 -34.62
CA ALA A 944 29.29 -37.87 -33.41
C ALA A 944 30.77 -37.93 -32.99
N GLY A 945 31.28 -36.85 -32.39
CA GLY A 945 32.67 -36.77 -31.94
C GLY A 945 32.99 -37.60 -30.69
N SER A 946 34.25 -37.50 -30.25
CA SER A 946 34.88 -38.42 -29.29
C SER A 946 34.39 -38.37 -27.85
N ILE A 947 33.74 -37.26 -27.44
CA ILE A 947 33.30 -37.05 -26.05
C ILE A 947 31.76 -37.10 -25.91
N PRO A 948 31.23 -37.79 -24.88
CA PRO A 948 29.79 -37.83 -24.61
C PRO A 948 29.33 -36.50 -24.00
N THR A 949 28.78 -35.64 -24.85
CA THR A 949 28.10 -34.39 -24.44
C THR A 949 26.97 -34.03 -25.40
N ASN A 950 25.94 -33.38 -24.86
CA ASN A 950 24.85 -32.74 -25.58
C ASN A 950 25.13 -31.24 -25.85
N PHE A 951 26.12 -30.62 -25.19
CA PHE A 951 26.51 -29.24 -25.46
C PHE A 951 27.44 -29.18 -26.68
N ILE A 952 26.81 -29.05 -27.86
CA ILE A 952 27.48 -29.05 -29.16
C ILE A 952 27.39 -27.66 -29.79
N VAL A 953 28.54 -27.02 -30.01
CA VAL A 953 28.67 -25.74 -30.73
C VAL A 953 28.88 -26.06 -32.22
N ASN A 954 27.93 -25.66 -33.07
CA ASN A 954 28.05 -25.84 -34.51
C ASN A 954 29.02 -24.79 -35.11
N PRO A 955 30.08 -25.20 -35.84
CA PRO A 955 31.00 -24.30 -36.55
C PRO A 955 30.33 -23.23 -37.40
N ALA A 956 29.18 -23.53 -38.01
CA ALA A 956 28.44 -22.58 -38.84
C ALA A 956 28.03 -21.30 -38.10
N TRP A 957 27.90 -21.33 -36.76
CA TRP A 957 27.44 -20.18 -35.98
C TRP A 957 28.51 -19.09 -35.78
N PHE A 958 29.79 -19.42 -35.96
CA PHE A 958 30.92 -18.50 -35.75
C PHE A 958 31.89 -18.41 -36.95
N ASN A 959 31.63 -19.14 -38.02
CA ASN A 959 32.43 -19.12 -39.25
C ASN A 959 31.89 -18.09 -40.24
N ALA A 960 32.60 -16.98 -40.44
CA ALA A 960 32.22 -15.90 -41.36
C ALA A 960 32.07 -16.34 -42.84
N SER A 961 32.68 -17.47 -43.22
CA SER A 961 32.54 -18.04 -44.57
C SER A 961 31.21 -18.78 -44.78
N VAL A 962 30.51 -19.12 -43.70
CA VAL A 962 29.26 -19.90 -43.68
C VAL A 962 28.09 -19.06 -43.16
N ASN A 963 28.34 -18.20 -42.18
CA ASN A 963 27.43 -17.21 -41.66
C ASN A 963 27.96 -15.81 -41.99
N PRO A 964 27.52 -15.18 -43.10
CA PRO A 964 27.99 -13.86 -43.51
C PRO A 964 27.57 -12.74 -42.53
N GLY A 965 26.72 -13.04 -41.55
CA GLY A 965 26.47 -12.14 -40.42
C GLY A 965 27.69 -11.97 -39.52
N VAL A 966 28.53 -13.00 -39.34
CA VAL A 966 29.70 -12.90 -38.45
C VAL A 966 30.75 -11.99 -39.08
N SER A 967 30.99 -10.83 -38.47
CA SER A 967 31.97 -9.88 -38.97
C SER A 967 33.40 -10.43 -38.85
N ALA A 968 34.28 -10.05 -39.79
CA ALA A 968 35.69 -10.47 -39.79
C ALA A 968 36.50 -9.99 -38.56
N GLY A 969 35.93 -9.12 -37.72
CA GLY A 969 36.55 -8.62 -36.50
C GLY A 969 36.26 -9.43 -35.22
N ALA A 970 35.15 -10.17 -35.20
CA ALA A 970 34.59 -10.82 -34.02
C ALA A 970 35.57 -11.84 -33.37
N ILE A 971 35.48 -11.97 -32.05
CA ILE A 971 36.25 -12.95 -31.28
C ILE A 971 35.29 -14.00 -30.74
N THR A 972 35.43 -15.24 -31.20
CA THR A 972 34.66 -16.37 -30.65
C THR A 972 35.34 -16.86 -29.38
N VAL A 973 34.60 -17.01 -28.28
CA VAL A 973 35.11 -17.60 -27.03
C VAL A 973 34.27 -18.82 -26.67
N ILE A 974 34.88 -19.98 -26.52
CA ILE A 974 34.18 -21.22 -26.17
C ILE A 974 34.64 -21.66 -24.78
N GLY A 975 33.70 -21.78 -23.84
CA GLY A 975 33.97 -21.99 -22.42
C GLY A 975 34.02 -20.69 -21.59
N SER A 976 34.63 -20.76 -20.41
CA SER A 976 34.77 -19.68 -19.42
C SER A 976 36.00 -19.93 -18.52
N ASN A 977 36.38 -18.95 -17.69
CA ASN A 977 37.46 -19.15 -16.70
C ASN A 977 37.14 -20.24 -15.66
N ALA A 978 35.88 -20.36 -15.25
CA ALA A 978 35.40 -21.35 -14.28
C ALA A 978 35.09 -22.71 -14.93
N HIS A 979 35.14 -22.82 -16.25
CA HIS A 979 34.90 -24.07 -16.97
C HIS A 979 35.94 -25.14 -16.60
N ALA A 980 35.47 -26.37 -16.41
CA ALA A 980 36.27 -27.52 -16.00
C ALA A 980 36.02 -28.77 -16.85
N GLY A 981 34.88 -28.87 -17.54
CA GLY A 981 34.60 -29.92 -18.52
C GLY A 981 35.62 -29.91 -19.67
N GLN A 982 35.86 -31.04 -20.32
CA GLN A 982 36.77 -31.09 -21.47
C GLN A 982 36.19 -30.30 -22.67
N ILE A 983 37.04 -29.55 -23.38
CA ILE A 983 36.66 -28.92 -24.66
C ILE A 983 37.26 -29.76 -25.79
N SER A 984 36.41 -30.38 -26.61
CA SER A 984 36.83 -31.19 -27.76
C SER A 984 36.40 -30.55 -29.07
N VAL A 985 37.34 -30.44 -30.01
CA VAL A 985 37.12 -29.84 -31.33
C VAL A 985 37.22 -30.95 -32.39
N GLU A 986 36.16 -31.15 -33.18
CA GLU A 986 36.11 -32.15 -34.25
C GLU A 986 37.00 -31.75 -35.45
N ASP A 987 37.35 -32.73 -36.29
CA ASP A 987 38.15 -32.51 -37.50
C ASP A 987 37.49 -31.47 -38.43
N GLY A 988 38.25 -30.44 -38.77
CA GLY A 988 37.83 -29.32 -39.61
C GLY A 988 36.82 -28.35 -38.99
N ALA A 989 36.44 -28.52 -37.71
CA ALA A 989 35.45 -27.68 -37.04
C ALA A 989 35.85 -26.21 -36.88
N LEU A 990 37.13 -25.86 -37.05
CA LEU A 990 37.62 -24.47 -37.04
C LEU A 990 38.03 -23.96 -38.44
N ASN A 991 37.89 -24.77 -39.48
CA ASN A 991 38.29 -24.37 -40.84
C ASN A 991 37.50 -23.16 -41.33
N GLY A 992 38.18 -22.09 -41.73
CA GLY A 992 37.56 -20.83 -42.15
C GLY A 992 37.05 -19.93 -41.00
N ALA A 993 37.25 -20.30 -39.74
CA ALA A 993 36.99 -19.40 -38.60
C ALA A 993 38.05 -18.30 -38.49
N GLY A 994 37.67 -17.16 -37.88
CA GLY A 994 38.55 -16.01 -37.65
C GLY A 994 39.33 -16.14 -36.33
N LYS A 995 38.97 -15.33 -35.33
CA LYS A 995 39.60 -15.39 -33.99
C LYS A 995 38.79 -16.32 -33.08
N VAL A 996 39.43 -17.33 -32.52
CA VAL A 996 38.81 -18.32 -31.62
C VAL A 996 39.65 -18.47 -30.36
N THR A 997 39.03 -18.29 -29.19
CA THR A 997 39.59 -18.59 -27.87
C THR A 997 38.86 -19.80 -27.28
N LEU A 998 39.59 -20.86 -26.94
CA LEU A 998 39.07 -21.99 -26.15
C LEU A 998 39.51 -21.80 -24.70
N GLN A 999 38.56 -21.72 -23.77
CA GLN A 999 38.81 -21.34 -22.36
C GLN A 999 38.29 -22.41 -21.40
N ASN A 1000 39.22 -23.14 -20.77
CA ASN A 1000 38.98 -24.21 -19.81
C ASN A 1000 39.95 -24.10 -18.62
N GLN A 1001 39.86 -22.99 -17.88
CA GLN A 1001 40.88 -22.66 -16.88
C GLN A 1001 40.59 -23.23 -15.48
N ASN A 1002 39.37 -23.70 -15.21
CA ASN A 1002 38.93 -24.21 -13.90
C ASN A 1002 39.40 -23.34 -12.72
N GLU A 1003 39.50 -22.02 -12.95
CA GLU A 1003 39.85 -21.07 -11.91
C GLU A 1003 38.65 -21.03 -10.96
N PRO A 1004 38.83 -21.32 -9.67
CA PRO A 1004 37.73 -21.29 -8.73
C PRO A 1004 37.14 -19.88 -8.76
N SER A 1005 35.83 -19.76 -9.01
CA SER A 1005 35.15 -18.47 -8.92
C SER A 1005 35.51 -17.87 -7.57
N SER A 1006 36.03 -16.64 -7.55
CA SER A 1006 36.45 -15.96 -6.33
C SER A 1006 35.24 -15.60 -5.49
N ALA A 1007 34.66 -16.61 -4.84
CA ALA A 1007 33.81 -16.45 -3.67
C ALA A 1007 34.68 -15.73 -2.64
N SER A 1008 34.40 -14.44 -2.43
CA SER A 1008 35.06 -13.63 -1.41
C SER A 1008 34.91 -14.34 -0.08
N ALA A 1009 36.03 -14.80 0.50
CA ALA A 1009 36.07 -15.43 1.81
C ALA A 1009 35.89 -14.39 2.94
N SER A 1010 34.90 -13.51 2.80
CA SER A 1010 34.52 -12.44 3.72
C SER A 1010 33.06 -12.63 4.11
N GLY A 1011 32.81 -13.68 4.88
CA GLY A 1011 31.51 -14.03 5.45
C GLY A 1011 31.72 -14.96 6.64
N SER A 1012 31.74 -14.40 7.85
CA SER A 1012 32.01 -15.15 9.08
C SER A 1012 30.83 -16.05 9.46
N ALA A 1013 30.96 -17.36 9.23
CA ALA A 1013 30.09 -18.37 9.80
C ALA A 1013 30.89 -19.65 10.13
N ALA A 1014 31.41 -19.73 11.35
CA ALA A 1014 31.98 -20.98 11.87
C ALA A 1014 30.84 -21.91 12.32
N GLY A 1015 30.22 -22.61 11.38
CA GLY A 1015 29.12 -23.54 11.65
C GLY A 1015 28.84 -24.45 10.47
N ASN A 1016 29.14 -25.74 10.63
CA ASN A 1016 28.92 -26.82 9.66
C ASN A 1016 29.64 -26.66 8.30
N LYS A 1017 30.92 -27.06 8.26
CA LYS A 1017 31.63 -27.33 7.00
C LYS A 1017 31.08 -28.61 6.35
N THR A 1018 29.98 -28.50 5.59
CA THR A 1018 29.86 -29.37 4.41
C THR A 1018 31.02 -29.05 3.49
N ALA A 1019 31.72 -30.07 2.98
CA ALA A 1019 32.88 -29.84 2.14
C ALA A 1019 32.43 -29.05 0.90
N ALA A 1020 33.06 -27.90 0.65
CA ALA A 1020 33.04 -27.31 -0.68
C ALA A 1020 33.53 -28.42 -1.63
N ALA A 1021 32.68 -28.80 -2.59
CA ALA A 1021 33.00 -29.89 -3.50
C ALA A 1021 34.36 -29.60 -4.13
N VAL A 1022 35.29 -30.57 -4.03
CA VAL A 1022 36.59 -30.45 -4.69
C VAL A 1022 36.31 -30.21 -6.16
N ALA A 1023 36.75 -29.06 -6.68
CA ALA A 1023 36.54 -28.71 -8.08
C ALA A 1023 37.04 -29.87 -8.94
N PRO A 1024 36.23 -30.37 -9.90
CA PRO A 1024 36.65 -31.49 -10.74
C PRO A 1024 37.95 -31.15 -11.44
N ALA A 1025 38.83 -32.13 -11.64
CA ALA A 1025 40.09 -31.91 -12.35
C ALA A 1025 39.80 -31.33 -13.75
N PRO A 1026 40.57 -30.33 -14.22
CA PRO A 1026 40.29 -29.67 -15.49
C PRO A 1026 40.45 -30.65 -16.66
N GLY A 1027 39.39 -30.83 -17.45
CA GLY A 1027 39.33 -31.80 -18.54
C GLY A 1027 40.21 -31.49 -19.75
N GLY A 1028 40.80 -30.28 -19.83
CA GLY A 1028 41.72 -29.90 -20.90
C GLY A 1028 41.07 -29.54 -22.24
N ILE A 1029 41.87 -29.50 -23.29
CA ILE A 1029 41.47 -29.15 -24.66
C ILE A 1029 42.01 -30.20 -25.65
N ASP A 1030 41.11 -30.88 -26.36
CA ASP A 1030 41.44 -31.84 -27.42
C ASP A 1030 41.18 -31.23 -28.81
N LEU A 1031 42.20 -31.22 -29.67
CA LEU A 1031 42.12 -30.64 -31.02
C LEU A 1031 42.15 -31.71 -32.12
N GLY A 1032 41.05 -31.81 -32.85
CA GLY A 1032 40.94 -32.50 -34.15
C GLY A 1032 41.78 -31.87 -35.24
N ALA A 1033 41.96 -32.58 -36.35
CA ALA A 1033 42.72 -32.14 -37.51
C ALA A 1033 42.07 -30.90 -38.19
N GLN A 1034 42.76 -29.77 -38.21
CA GLN A 1034 42.31 -28.53 -38.86
C GLN A 1034 43.08 -28.31 -40.16
N THR A 1035 42.84 -29.15 -41.15
CA THR A 1035 43.63 -29.27 -42.40
C THR A 1035 43.20 -28.33 -43.53
N GLY A 1036 42.19 -27.48 -43.32
CA GLY A 1036 41.75 -26.48 -44.30
C GLY A 1036 42.79 -25.39 -44.53
N ALA A 1037 42.66 -24.64 -45.63
CA ALA A 1037 43.46 -23.44 -45.84
C ALA A 1037 42.94 -22.30 -44.96
N ASN A 1038 43.60 -22.06 -43.82
CA ASN A 1038 43.11 -21.20 -42.74
C ASN A 1038 43.97 -19.93 -42.51
N PRO A 1039 44.22 -19.07 -43.52
CA PRO A 1039 45.14 -17.92 -43.40
C PRO A 1039 44.64 -16.79 -42.47
N ALA A 1040 43.41 -16.90 -41.94
CA ALA A 1040 42.82 -15.94 -41.00
C ALA A 1040 42.57 -16.53 -39.60
N LEU A 1041 42.84 -17.83 -39.37
CA LEU A 1041 42.55 -18.49 -38.11
C LEU A 1041 43.59 -18.14 -37.05
N ASN A 1042 43.17 -17.34 -36.07
CA ASN A 1042 43.95 -17.01 -34.87
C ASN A 1042 43.36 -17.78 -33.70
N LEU A 1043 44.08 -18.81 -33.23
CA LEU A 1043 43.62 -19.73 -32.20
C LEU A 1043 44.33 -19.44 -30.87
N THR A 1044 43.56 -19.12 -29.84
CA THR A 1044 44.04 -19.01 -28.46
C THR A 1044 43.53 -20.18 -27.63
N LEU A 1045 44.42 -20.84 -26.91
CA LEU A 1045 44.13 -21.97 -26.03
C LEU A 1045 44.48 -21.56 -24.60
N ALA A 1046 43.46 -21.37 -23.75
CA ALA A 1046 43.62 -20.99 -22.35
C ALA A 1046 43.07 -22.10 -21.44
N THR A 1047 43.94 -22.81 -20.71
CA THR A 1047 43.50 -23.96 -19.91
C THR A 1047 44.36 -24.26 -18.69
N ALA A 1048 43.76 -24.89 -17.68
CA ALA A 1048 44.49 -25.51 -16.56
C ALA A 1048 44.65 -27.03 -16.69
N GLY A 1049 43.99 -27.66 -17.67
CA GLY A 1049 44.18 -29.05 -18.04
C GLY A 1049 45.16 -29.21 -19.20
N ASP A 1050 45.34 -30.44 -19.65
CA ASP A 1050 46.24 -30.76 -20.77
C ASP A 1050 45.69 -30.28 -22.12
N ILE A 1051 46.58 -30.06 -23.09
CA ILE A 1051 46.22 -29.81 -24.49
C ILE A 1051 46.73 -30.97 -25.35
N THR A 1052 45.83 -31.63 -26.07
CA THR A 1052 46.14 -32.75 -26.97
C THR A 1052 45.74 -32.46 -28.42
N GLN A 1053 46.32 -33.22 -29.35
CA GLN A 1053 46.10 -33.08 -30.79
C GLN A 1053 46.01 -34.45 -31.46
N SER A 1054 44.95 -34.71 -32.24
CA SER A 1054 44.77 -35.98 -32.96
C SER A 1054 45.27 -35.96 -34.42
N GLY A 1055 45.33 -34.79 -35.06
CA GLY A 1055 45.77 -34.63 -36.45
C GLY A 1055 46.21 -33.19 -36.77
N PRO A 1056 46.79 -32.92 -37.95
CA PRO A 1056 47.48 -31.67 -38.26
C PRO A 1056 46.63 -30.40 -38.05
N ILE A 1057 47.22 -29.31 -37.55
CA ILE A 1057 46.58 -27.99 -37.48
C ILE A 1057 47.21 -27.00 -38.48
N ASN A 1058 46.37 -26.29 -39.21
CA ASN A 1058 46.74 -25.14 -40.04
C ASN A 1058 46.13 -23.86 -39.44
N VAL A 1059 46.97 -22.94 -38.97
CA VAL A 1059 46.58 -21.70 -38.26
C VAL A 1059 47.53 -20.54 -38.59
N ALA A 1060 47.00 -19.32 -38.68
CA ALA A 1060 47.78 -18.11 -38.93
C ALA A 1060 48.56 -17.67 -37.67
N ALA A 1061 47.92 -17.74 -36.50
CA ALA A 1061 48.55 -17.52 -35.20
C ALA A 1061 48.01 -18.52 -34.16
N LEU A 1062 48.89 -18.98 -33.28
CA LEU A 1062 48.58 -19.83 -32.13
C LEU A 1062 49.07 -19.19 -30.84
N GLN A 1063 48.19 -19.00 -29.86
CA GLN A 1063 48.53 -18.48 -28.53
C GLN A 1063 48.20 -19.54 -27.47
N VAL A 1064 49.16 -19.95 -26.64
CA VAL A 1064 48.95 -20.97 -25.59
C VAL A 1064 49.17 -20.37 -24.19
N ILE A 1065 48.14 -20.46 -23.37
CA ILE A 1065 48.07 -19.94 -22.00
C ILE A 1065 47.68 -21.10 -21.08
N GLY A 1066 48.68 -21.92 -20.72
CA GLY A 1066 48.51 -23.05 -19.81
C GLY A 1066 48.86 -22.70 -18.35
N ALA A 1067 48.13 -23.27 -17.39
CA ALA A 1067 48.47 -23.20 -15.97
C ALA A 1067 49.75 -24.02 -15.64
N PRO A 1068 50.44 -23.74 -14.52
CA PRO A 1068 51.65 -24.47 -14.14
C PRO A 1068 51.43 -25.99 -14.01
N GLY A 1069 52.16 -26.77 -14.79
CA GLY A 1069 52.07 -28.24 -14.79
C GLY A 1069 51.15 -28.84 -15.87
N SER A 1070 50.40 -28.04 -16.62
CA SER A 1070 49.69 -28.51 -17.82
C SER A 1070 50.69 -29.05 -18.87
N ASN A 1071 50.32 -30.15 -19.52
CA ASN A 1071 51.09 -30.78 -20.60
C ASN A 1071 50.48 -30.40 -21.96
N VAL A 1072 51.31 -29.94 -22.89
CA VAL A 1072 50.89 -29.43 -24.21
C VAL A 1072 51.54 -30.24 -25.31
N GLN A 1073 50.73 -31.04 -26.00
CA GLN A 1073 51.12 -31.97 -27.05
C GLN A 1073 50.53 -31.54 -28.40
N LEU A 1074 51.22 -30.64 -29.10
CA LEU A 1074 50.89 -30.15 -30.44
C LEU A 1074 51.98 -30.55 -31.45
N ASN A 1075 52.41 -31.81 -31.37
CA ASN A 1075 53.64 -32.32 -31.98
C ASN A 1075 53.43 -32.99 -33.35
N ASN A 1076 52.26 -32.85 -33.97
CA ASN A 1076 52.00 -33.45 -35.28
C ASN A 1076 52.92 -32.84 -36.37
N PRO A 1077 53.65 -33.65 -37.16
CA PRO A 1077 54.59 -33.14 -38.19
C PRO A 1077 53.91 -32.47 -39.39
N GLY A 1078 52.59 -32.60 -39.55
CA GLY A 1078 51.82 -31.88 -40.56
C GLY A 1078 51.43 -30.45 -40.16
N ASN A 1079 51.80 -29.97 -38.97
CA ASN A 1079 51.38 -28.67 -38.45
C ASN A 1079 51.91 -27.51 -39.31
N GLN A 1080 51.00 -26.61 -39.70
CA GLN A 1080 51.26 -25.39 -40.45
C GLN A 1080 50.86 -24.20 -39.59
N ILE A 1081 51.81 -23.69 -38.79
CA ILE A 1081 51.59 -22.60 -37.85
C ILE A 1081 52.32 -21.36 -38.40
N GLY A 1082 51.60 -20.27 -38.67
CA GLY A 1082 52.21 -19.04 -39.19
C GLY A 1082 53.04 -18.29 -38.14
N SER A 1083 52.54 -18.24 -36.92
CA SER A 1083 53.21 -17.65 -35.74
C SER A 1083 52.69 -18.30 -34.46
N ALA A 1084 53.52 -18.38 -33.41
CA ALA A 1084 53.09 -18.91 -32.13
C ALA A 1084 53.73 -18.22 -30.91
N ILE A 1085 52.95 -18.06 -29.85
CA ILE A 1085 53.32 -17.44 -28.57
C ILE A 1085 52.84 -18.35 -27.43
N TYR A 1086 53.69 -18.61 -26.43
CA TYR A 1086 53.35 -19.42 -25.26
C TYR A 1086 53.92 -18.83 -23.96
N ASN A 1087 53.30 -19.14 -22.83
CA ASN A 1087 53.75 -18.70 -21.49
C ASN A 1087 54.74 -19.71 -20.85
N ASN A 1088 55.71 -19.20 -20.09
CA ASN A 1088 56.79 -19.97 -19.45
C ASN A 1088 56.38 -20.85 -18.26
N GLY A 1089 55.08 -20.94 -17.93
CA GLY A 1089 54.57 -21.81 -16.85
C GLY A 1089 54.30 -23.27 -17.26
N VAL A 1090 54.19 -23.53 -18.57
CA VAL A 1090 53.84 -24.84 -19.14
C VAL A 1090 55.06 -25.76 -19.13
N LEU A 1091 54.86 -27.07 -18.93
CA LEU A 1091 55.91 -28.07 -19.15
C LEU A 1091 56.34 -28.02 -20.62
N ALA A 1092 57.66 -27.90 -20.88
CA ALA A 1092 58.26 -27.58 -22.18
C ALA A 1092 57.42 -28.04 -23.41
N PRO A 1093 56.64 -27.14 -24.03
CA PRO A 1093 55.53 -27.54 -24.89
C PRO A 1093 56.03 -28.25 -26.15
N GLN A 1094 55.47 -29.42 -26.44
CA GLN A 1094 55.84 -30.25 -27.58
C GLN A 1094 55.12 -29.73 -28.83
N ILE A 1095 55.66 -28.68 -29.46
CA ILE A 1095 55.13 -28.09 -30.71
C ILE A 1095 56.11 -28.38 -31.86
N ASN A 1096 55.63 -28.91 -32.98
CA ASN A 1096 56.52 -29.41 -34.02
C ASN A 1096 57.22 -28.31 -34.85
N ALA A 1097 58.54 -28.43 -35.00
CA ALA A 1097 59.38 -27.83 -36.04
C ALA A 1097 59.33 -26.29 -36.27
N GLN A 1098 59.18 -25.48 -35.22
CA GLN A 1098 59.52 -24.04 -35.31
C GLN A 1098 60.38 -23.57 -34.14
N SER A 1099 61.38 -22.72 -34.42
CA SER A 1099 62.13 -21.96 -33.40
C SER A 1099 61.25 -20.82 -32.89
N LEU A 1100 60.35 -21.14 -31.96
CA LEU A 1100 59.35 -20.22 -31.44
C LEU A 1100 60.00 -19.03 -30.68
N PRO A 1101 59.55 -17.79 -30.92
CA PRO A 1101 59.99 -16.65 -30.11
C PRO A 1101 59.44 -16.79 -28.68
N GLN A 1102 60.34 -17.01 -27.71
CA GLN A 1102 60.00 -16.93 -26.30
C GLN A 1102 59.68 -15.47 -25.92
N SER A 1103 58.39 -15.17 -25.74
CA SER A 1103 57.96 -13.90 -25.17
C SER A 1103 58.22 -13.89 -23.67
N THR A 1104 59.07 -12.96 -23.21
CA THR A 1104 59.21 -12.65 -21.78
C THR A 1104 58.16 -11.66 -21.27
N THR A 1105 57.34 -11.10 -22.16
CA THR A 1105 56.20 -10.25 -21.82
C THR A 1105 54.90 -11.06 -21.72
N SER A 1106 54.05 -10.68 -20.76
CA SER A 1106 52.79 -11.34 -20.44
C SER A 1106 51.89 -11.50 -21.67
N ALA A 1107 51.57 -12.75 -22.01
CA ALA A 1107 50.62 -13.06 -23.07
C ALA A 1107 49.19 -12.76 -22.58
N THR A 1108 48.68 -11.59 -22.95
CA THR A 1108 47.28 -11.22 -22.70
C THR A 1108 46.37 -11.87 -23.74
N ALA A 1109 45.29 -12.50 -23.30
CA ALA A 1109 44.18 -12.90 -24.19
C ALA A 1109 42.86 -12.35 -23.66
N MET A 1110 41.78 -12.50 -24.42
CA MET A 1110 40.44 -12.14 -23.95
C MET A 1110 39.55 -13.38 -23.85
N GLY A 1111 38.93 -13.54 -22.68
CA GLY A 1111 37.96 -14.58 -22.36
C GLY A 1111 36.82 -14.02 -21.55
N TYR A 1112 36.16 -14.87 -20.76
CA TYR A 1112 35.02 -14.51 -19.93
C TYR A 1112 35.10 -15.06 -18.50
N SER A 1113 34.42 -14.33 -17.60
CA SER A 1113 34.09 -14.74 -16.23
C SER A 1113 32.59 -14.63 -15.98
N VAL A 1114 32.13 -15.27 -14.91
CA VAL A 1114 30.92 -14.84 -14.17
C VAL A 1114 31.35 -13.77 -13.17
N ASN A 1115 30.54 -12.72 -12.98
CA ASN A 1115 30.66 -11.87 -11.81
C ASN A 1115 29.86 -12.48 -10.65
N THR A 1116 30.56 -13.08 -9.67
CA THR A 1116 29.97 -13.66 -8.46
C THR A 1116 29.80 -12.66 -7.32
N GLY A 1117 30.30 -11.42 -7.47
CA GLY A 1117 30.26 -10.38 -6.44
C GLY A 1117 28.93 -9.64 -6.31
N ASP A 1118 28.03 -9.80 -7.30
CA ASP A 1118 26.70 -9.18 -7.30
C ASP A 1118 25.60 -10.22 -7.60
N THR A 1119 25.04 -10.77 -6.53
CA THR A 1119 24.02 -11.83 -6.54
C THR A 1119 22.66 -11.39 -7.09
N ALA A 1120 22.48 -10.10 -7.40
CA ALA A 1120 21.30 -9.58 -8.08
C ALA A 1120 21.45 -9.62 -9.61
N THR A 1121 22.67 -9.47 -10.14
CA THR A 1121 22.91 -9.37 -11.59
C THR A 1121 23.49 -10.63 -12.22
N ASN A 1122 24.37 -11.38 -11.54
CA ASN A 1122 25.10 -12.53 -12.13
C ASN A 1122 25.59 -12.25 -13.58
N ALA A 1123 26.08 -11.04 -13.86
CA ALA A 1123 26.47 -10.68 -15.22
C ALA A 1123 27.69 -11.50 -15.65
N PHE A 1124 27.70 -11.94 -16.91
CA PHE A 1124 28.95 -12.37 -17.53
C PHE A 1124 29.84 -11.14 -17.74
N VAL A 1125 31.16 -11.30 -17.64
CA VAL A 1125 32.10 -10.18 -17.79
C VAL A 1125 33.28 -10.61 -18.67
N PRO A 1126 33.61 -9.86 -19.73
CA PRO A 1126 34.83 -10.09 -20.49
C PRO A 1126 36.06 -9.85 -19.62
N LEU A 1127 37.01 -10.78 -19.63
CA LEU A 1127 38.22 -10.71 -18.82
C LEU A 1127 39.46 -10.75 -19.69
N ALA A 1128 40.47 -9.93 -19.36
CA ALA A 1128 41.83 -10.13 -19.85
C ALA A 1128 42.44 -11.34 -19.12
N ILE A 1129 42.64 -12.44 -19.85
CA ILE A 1129 43.31 -13.64 -19.35
C ILE A 1129 44.80 -13.32 -19.23
N ASN A 1130 45.27 -13.21 -17.98
CA ASN A 1130 46.66 -12.91 -17.63
C ASN A 1130 47.13 -13.88 -16.53
N TYR A 1131 48.22 -14.61 -16.77
CA TYR A 1131 48.99 -15.24 -15.68
C TYR A 1131 50.22 -14.39 -15.38
N THR A 1132 50.08 -13.45 -14.43
CA THR A 1132 51.20 -12.62 -13.94
C THR A 1132 51.86 -13.29 -12.73
N PHE A 1133 53.02 -13.90 -12.93
CA PHE A 1133 53.82 -14.46 -11.83
C PHE A 1133 54.84 -13.43 -11.30
N ASN A 1134 54.51 -12.79 -10.18
CA ASN A 1134 55.52 -12.17 -9.33
C ASN A 1134 56.31 -13.29 -8.61
N ARG A 1135 57.45 -13.70 -9.19
CA ARG A 1135 58.47 -14.41 -8.42
C ARG A 1135 59.04 -13.43 -7.39
N ASN A 1136 58.80 -13.68 -6.10
CA ASN A 1136 59.50 -13.16 -4.89
C ASN A 1136 58.65 -12.43 -3.84
N GLU A 1137 57.42 -12.86 -3.53
CA GLU A 1137 56.82 -12.56 -2.22
C GLU A 1137 56.60 -13.82 -1.40
N GLN A 1138 57.13 -13.80 -0.17
CA GLN A 1138 56.84 -14.76 0.89
C GLN A 1138 55.36 -14.65 1.30
N PRO A 1139 54.74 -15.70 1.85
CA PRO A 1139 53.35 -15.64 2.28
C PRO A 1139 53.14 -14.51 3.31
N TYR A 1140 52.14 -13.67 3.09
CA TYR A 1140 51.71 -12.64 4.03
C TYR A 1140 51.24 -13.30 5.33
N ILE A 1141 52.07 -13.22 6.37
CA ILE A 1141 51.68 -13.60 7.74
C ILE A 1141 50.84 -12.45 8.31
N PRO A 1142 49.62 -12.72 8.81
CA PRO A 1142 48.79 -11.73 9.48
C PRO A 1142 49.52 -10.99 10.62
N PRO A 1143 49.20 -9.72 10.91
CA PRO A 1143 49.95 -8.88 11.84
C PRO A 1143 50.08 -9.45 13.27
N ASP A 1144 49.12 -10.29 13.66
CA ASP A 1144 48.98 -10.95 14.95
C ASP A 1144 49.97 -12.11 15.21
N GLN A 1145 50.73 -12.58 14.21
CA GLN A 1145 51.70 -13.68 14.37
C GLN A 1145 53.17 -13.32 14.09
N ARG A 1146 53.55 -12.03 14.12
CA ARG A 1146 54.97 -11.62 14.08
C ARG A 1146 55.61 -11.65 15.49
N PRO A 1147 56.87 -12.11 15.64
CA PRO A 1147 57.64 -11.84 16.85
C PRO A 1147 57.81 -10.33 17.02
N LYS A 1148 57.43 -9.80 18.18
CA LYS A 1148 57.51 -8.34 18.46
C LYS A 1148 58.96 -7.89 18.53
N LEU A 1149 59.37 -7.05 17.59
CA LEU A 1149 60.54 -6.18 17.74
C LEU A 1149 60.08 -4.85 18.39
N PRO A 1150 60.91 -4.22 19.24
CA PRO A 1150 60.56 -2.98 19.89
C PRO A 1150 60.65 -1.79 18.92
N PHE A 1151 59.85 -0.75 19.19
CA PHE A 1151 59.73 0.51 18.45
C PHE A 1151 59.04 0.40 17.08
N GLU A 1152 57.74 0.72 17.05
CA GLU A 1152 57.18 1.79 16.22
C GLU A 1152 55.72 2.06 16.67
N SER A 1153 55.42 3.31 16.98
CA SER A 1153 54.15 3.73 17.60
C SER A 1153 53.25 4.47 16.63
N VAL A 1154 51.94 4.38 16.90
CA VAL A 1154 50.93 5.33 16.40
C VAL A 1154 51.39 6.76 16.71
N ASP A 1155 51.47 7.64 15.69
CA ASP A 1155 51.27 9.11 15.77
C ASP A 1155 51.64 9.91 14.50
N ALA A 1156 51.91 9.26 13.35
CA ALA A 1156 52.33 9.98 12.13
C ALA A 1156 51.47 9.66 10.89
N LEU A 1157 50.24 10.20 10.82
CA LEU A 1157 49.66 10.77 9.58
C LEU A 1157 48.35 11.57 9.82
N ASN A 1158 48.19 12.21 10.98
CA ASN A 1158 46.96 12.93 11.35
C ASN A 1158 46.97 14.43 10.96
N GLU A 1159 47.83 14.81 10.00
CA GLU A 1159 48.08 16.20 9.63
C GLU A 1159 48.16 16.34 8.10
N LEU A 1160 47.02 16.66 7.47
CA LEU A 1160 46.85 17.51 6.27
C LEU A 1160 45.37 17.50 5.83
N ARG A 1161 44.61 18.47 6.35
CA ARG A 1161 43.24 18.80 5.86
C ARG A 1161 43.30 19.58 4.54
N THR A 1162 42.17 19.55 3.81
CA THR A 1162 41.51 20.60 2.96
C THR A 1162 41.31 20.26 1.45
N ASP A 1163 40.16 20.53 0.79
CA ASP A 1163 38.79 20.89 1.23
C ASP A 1163 37.72 20.71 0.10
N VAL A 1164 36.47 21.15 0.34
CA VAL A 1164 35.43 21.60 -0.61
C VAL A 1164 34.63 20.58 -1.48
N TYR A 1165 33.39 20.36 -1.02
CA TYR A 1165 32.09 20.18 -1.74
C TYR A 1165 31.70 18.89 -2.53
N LEU A 1166 30.55 18.35 -2.08
CA LEU A 1166 29.50 17.57 -2.77
C LEU A 1166 29.88 16.28 -3.54
N HIS A 1167 29.39 15.14 -3.04
CA HIS A 1167 28.20 14.47 -3.58
C HIS A 1167 27.67 13.42 -2.56
N GLY A 1168 26.38 13.08 -2.62
CA GLY A 1168 25.73 12.28 -1.58
C GLY A 1168 25.77 10.76 -1.80
N GLN A 1169 25.61 9.99 -0.73
CA GLN A 1169 25.14 8.60 -0.75
C GLN A 1169 24.63 8.17 0.64
N PHE A 1170 23.35 8.40 0.93
CA PHE A 1170 22.61 7.62 1.93
C PHE A 1170 21.80 6.54 1.20
N SER A 1171 22.46 5.44 0.87
CA SER A 1171 21.84 4.31 0.16
C SER A 1171 22.27 2.97 0.76
N ARG A 1172 21.81 2.70 1.99
CA ARG A 1172 21.50 1.36 2.54
C ARG A 1172 21.10 1.45 4.03
N PRO A 1173 19.94 0.90 4.45
CA PRO A 1173 19.73 0.54 5.84
C PRO A 1173 20.56 -0.71 6.17
N GLN A 1174 21.26 -0.71 7.30
CA GLN A 1174 21.87 -1.92 7.86
C GLN A 1174 21.20 -2.30 9.17
N LEU A 1175 20.67 -3.53 9.22
CA LEU A 1175 20.17 -4.15 10.44
C LEU A 1175 21.32 -4.92 11.09
N CYS A 1176 21.70 -4.54 12.32
CA CYS A 1176 22.69 -5.28 13.09
C CYS A 1176 21.98 -6.30 14.00
N THR A 1177 22.24 -7.60 13.79
CA THR A 1177 21.86 -8.66 14.73
C THR A 1177 23.09 -9.16 15.50
N PRO A 1178 22.98 -9.55 16.78
CA PRO A 1178 24.11 -10.08 17.55
C PRO A 1178 24.45 -11.51 17.10
N ALA A 1179 25.72 -11.77 16.80
CA ALA A 1179 26.21 -13.13 16.57
C ALA A 1179 26.61 -13.77 17.92
N ASN A 1180 25.87 -14.79 18.38
CA ASN A 1180 26.36 -16.03 19.01
C ASN A 1180 25.26 -16.81 19.76
N THR A 1181 24.60 -17.75 19.09
CA THR A 1181 24.00 -18.94 19.73
C THR A 1181 23.89 -20.07 18.69
N LEU A 1182 24.77 -21.07 18.80
CA LEU A 1182 24.68 -22.29 17.99
C LEU A 1182 23.71 -23.29 18.64
N ALA A 1183 22.71 -23.70 17.86
CA ALA A 1183 21.91 -24.92 17.94
C ALA A 1183 21.81 -25.69 19.27
N ALA A 1184 20.58 -25.75 19.81
CA ALA A 1184 20.10 -26.94 20.49
C ALA A 1184 19.08 -27.65 19.59
N VAL A 1185 19.32 -28.93 19.27
CA VAL A 1185 18.35 -29.79 18.60
C VAL A 1185 17.40 -30.35 19.65
N THR A 1186 16.11 -30.08 19.54
CA THR A 1186 15.07 -30.80 20.31
C THR A 1186 13.96 -31.28 19.38
N THR A 1187 13.93 -32.59 19.19
CA THR A 1187 12.82 -33.32 18.59
C THR A 1187 11.64 -33.43 19.56
N GLY A 1188 10.45 -33.00 19.13
CA GLY A 1188 9.17 -33.46 19.68
C GLY A 1188 8.52 -32.60 20.78
N SER A 1189 7.18 -32.59 20.76
CA SER A 1189 6.24 -31.87 21.65
C SER A 1189 6.33 -30.34 21.66
N GLY A 1190 5.19 -29.68 21.89
CA GLY A 1190 5.02 -28.24 21.64
C GLY A 1190 5.07 -27.35 22.87
N GLU A 1191 4.51 -26.14 22.68
CA GLU A 1191 4.40 -24.97 23.57
C GLU A 1191 5.42 -23.83 23.36
N ALA A 1192 4.84 -22.64 23.09
CA ALA A 1192 5.35 -21.26 23.16
C ALA A 1192 6.62 -20.84 22.38
N GLU A 1193 6.46 -19.90 21.42
CA GLU A 1193 7.57 -19.13 20.85
C GLU A 1193 8.12 -18.06 21.82
N PRO A 1194 9.46 -17.88 21.90
CA PRO A 1194 10.10 -16.97 22.85
C PRO A 1194 9.85 -15.47 22.57
N LEU A 1195 9.39 -15.09 21.38
CA LEU A 1195 9.05 -13.70 21.04
C LEU A 1195 7.83 -13.16 21.82
N SER A 1196 6.95 -14.05 22.29
CA SER A 1196 5.74 -13.69 23.04
C SER A 1196 6.02 -13.18 24.47
N LEU A 1197 7.17 -13.54 25.06
CA LEU A 1197 7.52 -13.21 26.45
C LEU A 1197 8.14 -11.81 26.63
N GLU A 1198 8.83 -11.28 25.62
CA GLU A 1198 9.44 -9.94 25.70
C GLU A 1198 8.42 -8.80 25.47
N TRP A 1199 7.44 -8.99 24.58
CA TRP A 1199 6.38 -8.00 24.34
C TRP A 1199 5.54 -7.66 25.58
N THR A 1200 5.47 -8.58 26.55
CA THR A 1200 4.66 -8.39 27.77
C THR A 1200 5.33 -7.45 28.78
N LYS A 1201 6.65 -7.19 28.67
CA LYS A 1201 7.39 -6.32 29.60
C LYS A 1201 7.25 -4.81 29.30
N VAL A 1202 7.01 -4.44 28.04
CA VAL A 1202 7.04 -3.03 27.59
C VAL A 1202 5.79 -2.24 28.00
N ARG A 1203 4.68 -2.90 28.37
CA ARG A 1203 3.41 -2.22 28.73
C ARG A 1203 3.27 -1.75 30.19
N ARG A 1204 4.32 -1.80 31.02
CA ARG A 1204 4.25 -1.37 32.44
C ARG A 1204 5.55 -0.67 32.92
N GLY A 1205 5.73 0.60 32.56
CA GLY A 1205 6.80 1.47 33.04
C GLY A 1205 6.47 2.95 32.80
N ALA A 1206 6.90 3.84 33.70
CA ALA A 1206 6.46 5.24 33.73
C ALA A 1206 7.27 6.19 32.82
N GLN A 1207 6.68 7.37 32.55
CA GLN A 1207 7.26 8.47 31.77
C GLN A 1207 8.63 8.94 32.31
N LEU A 1208 9.51 9.40 31.42
CA LEU A 1208 10.58 10.33 31.77
C LEU A 1208 10.72 11.44 30.72
N SER A 1209 10.88 12.65 31.24
CA SER A 1209 10.99 13.92 30.52
C SER A 1209 12.44 14.41 30.43
N ASN A 1210 12.71 15.25 29.42
CA ASN A 1210 13.84 16.20 29.31
C ASN A 1210 15.23 15.79 29.82
N CYS A 1211 16.20 15.69 28.90
CA CYS A 1211 17.60 15.99 29.21
C CYS A 1211 18.26 16.78 28.07
N SER A 1212 18.88 17.91 28.42
CA SER A 1212 19.79 18.67 27.58
C SER A 1212 21.23 18.24 27.82
N GLY A 1213 22.13 18.52 26.87
CA GLY A 1213 23.58 18.43 27.06
C GLY A 1213 24.26 17.39 26.17
N VAL A 1214 24.90 17.87 25.10
CA VAL A 1214 25.80 17.06 24.28
C VAL A 1214 27.24 17.38 24.69
N GLN A 1215 28.00 16.36 25.08
CA GLN A 1215 29.47 16.40 25.11
C GLN A 1215 30.04 15.15 24.42
N ALA A 1216 31.32 15.23 24.08
CA ALA A 1216 31.95 14.43 23.04
C ALA A 1216 32.22 12.96 23.41
N ASP A 1217 32.44 12.18 22.35
CA ASP A 1217 33.13 10.90 22.30
C ASP A 1217 32.47 9.68 22.99
N GLY A 1218 31.77 8.87 22.18
CA GLY A 1218 31.59 7.44 22.46
C GLY A 1218 30.15 6.91 22.39
N ASN A 1219 29.81 6.33 21.23
CA ASN A 1219 28.88 5.21 21.02
C ASN A 1219 27.80 4.93 22.10
N CYS A 1220 26.55 5.35 21.83
CA CYS A 1220 25.40 4.44 21.84
C CYS A 1220 24.19 5.05 21.14
N ALA A 1221 23.32 4.19 20.59
CA ALA A 1221 22.00 4.58 20.08
C ALA A 1221 20.99 4.64 21.23
N ALA A 1222 20.04 5.56 21.15
CA ALA A 1222 18.81 5.52 21.93
C ALA A 1222 17.74 4.69 21.18
N PHE A 1223 16.84 4.08 21.94
CA PHE A 1223 15.65 3.37 21.46
C PHE A 1223 14.41 4.29 21.55
#